data_AF-A0A7V2FXF0-F1
#
_entry.id   AF-A0A7V2FXF0-F1
#
_cell.length_a   1.000
_cell.length_b   1.000
_cell.length_c   1.000
_cell.angle_alpha   90.00
_cell.angle_beta   90.00
_cell.angle_gamma   90.00
#
_symmetry.space_group_name_H-M   'P 1'
#
loop_
_entity.id
_entity.type
_entity.pdbx_description
1 polymer ?
#
loop_
_entity_poly.entity_id
_entity_poly.type
_entity_poly.pdbx_seq_one_letter_code
_entity_poly.pdbx_strand_id
1 'polypeptide(L)'
;MRNGRMGLAAIWLALGGLLLSAPRPAGAEEEFLVVDVLVNVLKDVEITDETIKNIVAEANKILKQAGVKLEIKAIQRDFNDQGNNNDKIDSGEDSALDKKCVEELDGKVGKGKGYKVVFTDDIHGSATTAGLSPHDPDTPVTYINPNLVKGDEGRGNDLAHEFCHVFTLGRGHLIDDKDDTDKGNDERADDNGHAKDKKNLMYPYNDGDKCKRGTELTPDQIDKIKKDAAKRARAKVKSETSVGPKDSLHGSWRDQTDPGLPRHVDLIGGTLFAPDPGADLSCVLEMDGFFPDTPVRAEYQLLFDTDNNASTGVSFGGPFQGIDRVLHVQVNGVFPFGGIGDSAVVQLWDPVANTWTPLGPAVFERVVKISDVMAPPFLPSFFDIFDKIELPLPRAPLGPLADQVPVGAMSYDHGTAQLDEAPPVLVHTIPSPGAPEVSAAPLTVRAKDSVSVQAAGLSPGSIYHVLVDDMPVGTGTVMGDGTVATEVQFPTLPGGNYFLTVRDSTDRSDYTVLRNATDLPPRYRILGIQAGPTILESHIQDQDTGLKRIATLLKTNLQVTPPVFAQGTRNPVIVNAKRVTTGQLAQLKLKLVDMADKVFNSDATLFRLAVSSTGAPAVRTLTSVPKAKRKIRLRNLAAGLSRLDVTVNGTLFRMTGLGPNEERTLDVGTAMVAGTANTLRFKGVGPAGSKADVVLSN
;
A
#
# COMPACT_ATOMS: atom_id res chain seq x y z
N MET A 1 47.39 10.65 56.89
CA MET A 1 46.30 9.77 57.38
C MET A 1 45.19 9.73 56.33
N ARG A 2 44.82 8.51 55.88
CA ARG A 2 43.54 7.98 55.31
C ARG A 2 42.66 8.88 54.43
N ASN A 3 41.98 8.46 53.36
CA ASN A 3 41.79 7.26 52.51
C ASN A 3 41.13 7.86 51.23
N GLY A 4 41.51 7.53 49.99
CA GLY A 4 41.09 6.32 49.30
C GLY A 4 39.66 6.39 48.74
N ARG A 5 39.49 6.77 47.46
CA ARG A 5 38.45 6.25 46.55
C ARG A 5 38.74 6.62 45.09
N MET A 6 39.20 5.62 44.32
CA MET A 6 39.14 5.57 42.86
C MET A 6 37.69 5.33 42.43
N GLY A 7 37.25 6.03 41.39
CA GLY A 7 36.03 5.73 40.63
C GLY A 7 36.31 6.00 39.16
N LEU A 8 36.27 4.94 38.35
CA LEU A 8 36.52 4.97 36.90
C LEU A 8 35.53 5.91 36.20
N ALA A 9 36.06 6.81 35.36
CA ALA A 9 35.29 7.51 34.34
C ALA A 9 35.17 6.61 33.10
N ALA A 10 33.98 6.04 32.89
CA ALA A 10 33.62 5.39 31.63
C ALA A 10 33.10 6.45 30.65
N ILE A 11 33.82 6.60 29.54
CA ILE A 11 33.45 7.43 28.39
C ILE A 11 32.30 6.72 27.67
N TRP A 12 31.10 7.30 27.68
CA TRP A 12 30.02 6.92 26.77
C TRP A 12 30.18 7.70 25.46
N LEU A 13 30.61 7.01 24.41
CA LEU A 13 30.54 7.48 23.03
C LEU A 13 29.09 7.36 22.56
N ALA A 14 28.50 8.46 22.11
CA ALA A 14 27.22 8.47 21.41
C ALA A 14 27.37 7.80 20.03
N LEU A 15 26.81 6.60 19.88
CA LEU A 15 26.56 6.00 18.57
C LEU A 15 25.26 6.62 18.03
N GLY A 16 25.39 7.64 17.19
CA GLY A 16 24.31 8.08 16.30
C GLY A 16 24.10 7.00 15.24
N GLY A 17 23.03 6.22 15.38
CA GLY A 17 22.60 5.22 14.41
C GLY A 17 22.14 5.87 13.12
N LEU A 18 23.05 6.04 12.17
CA LEU A 18 22.74 6.33 10.78
C LEU A 18 22.13 5.05 10.17
N LEU A 19 20.80 5.00 10.03
CA LEU A 19 20.09 3.95 9.32
C LEU A 19 20.43 4.03 7.82
N LEU A 20 21.51 3.36 7.42
CA LEU A 20 21.85 3.12 6.03
C LEU A 20 20.87 2.08 5.46
N SER A 21 19.88 2.54 4.70
CA SER A 21 18.96 1.67 3.94
C SER A 21 19.77 0.76 3.01
N ALA A 22 19.73 -0.55 3.25
CA ALA A 22 20.42 -1.53 2.41
C ALA A 22 19.84 -1.52 0.97
N PRO A 23 20.66 -1.68 -0.09
CA PRO A 23 20.17 -1.66 -1.47
C PRO A 23 19.25 -2.86 -1.76
N ARG A 24 18.05 -2.59 -2.27
CA ARG A 24 17.03 -3.58 -2.69
C ARG A 24 17.56 -4.46 -3.85
N PRO A 25 17.43 -5.80 -3.80
CA PRO A 25 18.01 -6.72 -4.81
C PRO A 25 17.36 -6.60 -6.20
N ALA A 26 18.16 -6.82 -7.25
CA ALA A 26 17.71 -6.83 -8.65
C ALA A 26 17.07 -8.20 -8.99
N GLY A 27 15.81 -8.21 -9.42
CA GLY A 27 15.12 -9.43 -9.86
C GLY A 27 14.01 -9.94 -8.93
N ALA A 28 13.68 -9.24 -7.85
CA ALA A 28 12.36 -9.38 -7.26
C ALA A 28 11.35 -8.89 -8.31
N GLU A 29 10.31 -9.68 -8.61
CA GLU A 29 9.11 -9.09 -9.22
C GLU A 29 8.78 -7.84 -8.42
N GLU A 30 8.60 -6.71 -9.11
CA GLU A 30 8.22 -5.49 -8.44
C GLU A 30 6.95 -5.80 -7.67
N GLU A 31 7.10 -5.81 -6.36
CA GLU A 31 6.06 -6.25 -5.46
C GLU A 31 5.04 -5.10 -5.50
N PHE A 32 3.94 -5.28 -6.24
CA PHE A 32 2.86 -4.30 -6.35
C PHE A 32 1.77 -4.53 -5.31
N LEU A 33 1.26 -3.47 -4.70
CA LEU A 33 -0.07 -3.47 -4.11
C LEU A 33 -1.06 -3.65 -5.25
N VAL A 34 -1.77 -4.78 -5.29
CA VAL A 34 -2.75 -5.01 -6.34
C VAL A 34 -4.14 -4.61 -5.85
N VAL A 35 -4.72 -3.62 -6.51
CA VAL A 35 -6.07 -3.14 -6.24
C VAL A 35 -6.98 -3.72 -7.32
N ASP A 36 -7.93 -4.53 -6.88
CA ASP A 36 -8.92 -5.15 -7.76
C ASP A 36 -9.90 -4.08 -8.25
N VAL A 37 -10.13 -4.03 -9.56
CA VAL A 37 -10.95 -3.01 -10.20
C VAL A 37 -12.24 -3.64 -10.74
N LEU A 38 -13.38 -3.09 -10.33
CA LEU A 38 -14.64 -3.31 -11.01
C LEU A 38 -14.91 -2.13 -11.93
N VAL A 39 -15.32 -2.42 -13.16
CA VAL A 39 -15.64 -1.40 -14.15
C VAL A 39 -17.12 -1.45 -14.45
N ASN A 40 -17.79 -0.31 -14.35
CA ASN A 40 -19.14 -0.10 -14.86
C ASN A 40 -19.09 0.80 -16.07
N VAL A 41 -19.84 0.47 -17.11
CA VAL A 41 -20.05 1.32 -18.28
C VAL A 41 -21.52 1.68 -18.25
N LEU A 42 -21.83 2.97 -18.11
CA LEU A 42 -23.22 3.42 -18.13
C LEU A 42 -23.87 3.08 -19.45
N LYS A 43 -25.20 3.06 -19.45
CA LYS A 43 -25.99 2.74 -20.62
C LYS A 43 -25.67 3.73 -21.76
N ASP A 44 -25.67 3.22 -22.98
CA ASP A 44 -25.45 4.00 -24.21
C ASP A 44 -24.01 4.58 -24.38
N VAL A 45 -23.09 4.36 -23.43
CA VAL A 45 -21.68 4.76 -23.53
C VAL A 45 -20.90 3.85 -24.49
N GLU A 46 -20.35 4.44 -25.56
CA GLU A 46 -19.61 3.72 -26.61
C GLU A 46 -18.11 3.57 -26.29
N ILE A 47 -17.74 2.54 -25.53
CA ILE A 47 -16.33 2.16 -25.28
C ILE A 47 -16.14 0.65 -25.42
N THR A 48 -15.01 0.15 -25.94
CA THR A 48 -14.77 -1.31 -26.02
C THR A 48 -14.05 -1.85 -24.78
N ASP A 49 -14.24 -3.13 -24.45
CA ASP A 49 -13.52 -3.78 -23.35
C ASP A 49 -11.99 -3.73 -23.54
N GLU A 50 -11.53 -3.80 -24.79
CA GLU A 50 -10.11 -3.69 -25.12
C GLU A 50 -9.59 -2.29 -24.81
N THR A 51 -10.34 -1.25 -25.18
CA THR A 51 -10.03 0.13 -24.81
C THR A 51 -9.97 0.30 -23.29
N ILE A 52 -10.94 -0.23 -22.53
CA ILE A 52 -10.94 -0.19 -21.06
C ILE A 52 -9.67 -0.85 -20.50
N LYS A 53 -9.31 -2.03 -21.00
CA LYS A 53 -8.08 -2.73 -20.58
C LYS A 53 -6.82 -1.93 -20.89
N ASN A 54 -6.76 -1.28 -22.05
CA ASN A 54 -5.64 -0.42 -22.43
C ASN A 54 -5.54 0.79 -21.51
N ILE A 55 -6.65 1.47 -21.20
CA ILE A 55 -6.69 2.59 -20.25
C ILE A 55 -6.11 2.18 -18.90
N VAL A 56 -6.56 1.04 -18.35
CA VAL A 56 -6.02 0.51 -17.09
C VAL A 56 -4.54 0.12 -17.20
N ALA A 57 -4.11 -0.42 -18.34
CA ALA A 57 -2.71 -0.75 -18.59
C ALA A 57 -1.82 0.51 -18.67
N GLU A 58 -2.30 1.60 -19.27
CA GLU A 58 -1.60 2.89 -19.31
C GLU A 58 -1.54 3.53 -17.92
N ALA A 59 -2.64 3.52 -17.15
CA ALA A 59 -2.65 3.99 -15.76
C ALA A 59 -1.60 3.23 -14.91
N ASN A 60 -1.52 1.91 -15.08
CA ASN A 60 -0.52 1.06 -14.42
C ASN A 60 0.93 1.44 -14.74
N LYS A 61 1.22 2.01 -15.92
CA LYS A 61 2.59 2.47 -16.24
C LYS A 61 3.01 3.65 -15.37
N ILE A 62 2.05 4.43 -14.88
CA ILE A 62 2.24 5.60 -14.01
C ILE A 62 2.25 5.17 -12.54
N LEU A 63 1.21 4.44 -12.11
CA LEU A 63 1.01 4.01 -10.72
C LEU A 63 2.09 3.05 -10.19
N LYS A 64 2.85 2.41 -11.09
CA LYS A 64 4.03 1.63 -10.69
C LYS A 64 5.06 2.43 -9.90
N GLN A 65 5.10 3.77 -10.05
CA GLN A 65 5.93 4.66 -9.24
C GLN A 65 5.60 4.55 -7.75
N ALA A 66 4.33 4.39 -7.40
CA ALA A 66 3.83 4.13 -6.06
C ALA A 66 3.87 2.65 -5.65
N GLY A 67 4.32 1.77 -6.56
CA GLY A 67 4.24 0.33 -6.36
C GLY A 67 2.80 -0.17 -6.28
N VAL A 68 1.87 0.44 -7.01
CA VAL A 68 0.46 0.01 -7.14
C VAL A 68 0.20 -0.57 -8.53
N LYS A 69 -0.68 -1.57 -8.61
CA LYS A 69 -1.19 -2.16 -9.84
C LYS A 69 -2.71 -2.32 -9.77
N LEU A 70 -3.42 -1.83 -10.76
CA LEU A 70 -4.85 -2.05 -10.99
C LEU A 70 -5.07 -3.35 -11.78
N GLU A 71 -6.03 -4.17 -11.36
CA GLU A 71 -6.39 -5.41 -12.04
C GLU A 71 -7.91 -5.52 -12.21
N ILE A 72 -8.39 -5.47 -13.47
CA ILE A 72 -9.83 -5.59 -13.76
C ILE A 72 -10.32 -6.99 -13.37
N LYS A 73 -11.34 -7.05 -12.52
CA LYS A 73 -12.05 -8.28 -12.15
C LYS A 73 -13.31 -8.50 -12.97
N ALA A 74 -14.06 -7.43 -13.24
CA ALA A 74 -15.26 -7.49 -14.05
C ALA A 74 -15.50 -6.17 -14.77
N ILE A 75 -16.15 -6.27 -15.92
CA ILE A 75 -16.71 -5.13 -16.67
C ILE A 75 -18.21 -5.38 -16.78
N GLN A 76 -19.01 -4.45 -16.28
CA GLN A 76 -20.46 -4.47 -16.36
C GLN A 76 -20.93 -3.38 -17.34
N ARG A 77 -21.75 -3.78 -18.31
CA ARG A 77 -22.33 -2.92 -19.34
C ARG A 77 -23.73 -2.47 -18.93
N ASP A 78 -24.19 -1.39 -19.55
CA ASP A 78 -25.54 -0.85 -19.36
C ASP A 78 -25.88 -0.65 -17.88
N PHE A 79 -24.89 -0.17 -17.12
CA PHE A 79 -25.05 0.07 -15.71
C PHE A 79 -25.98 1.26 -15.47
N ASN A 80 -26.85 1.14 -14.48
CA ASN A 80 -27.82 2.17 -14.14
C ASN A 80 -27.14 3.26 -13.28
N ASP A 81 -27.23 4.51 -13.74
CA ASP A 81 -26.73 5.74 -13.09
C ASP A 81 -27.41 6.07 -11.74
N GLN A 82 -28.40 5.28 -11.32
CA GLN A 82 -29.27 5.49 -10.15
C GLN A 82 -30.26 6.65 -10.30
N GLY A 83 -30.53 7.08 -11.53
CA GLY A 83 -31.54 8.06 -11.86
C GLY A 83 -32.26 7.74 -13.15
N ASN A 84 -32.00 8.51 -14.20
CA ASN A 84 -32.75 8.42 -15.46
C ASN A 84 -32.29 7.29 -16.40
N ASN A 85 -31.23 6.55 -16.02
CA ASN A 85 -30.66 5.40 -16.71
C ASN A 85 -30.18 5.72 -18.14
N ASN A 86 -29.30 6.71 -18.27
CA ASN A 86 -28.66 7.12 -19.52
C ASN A 86 -27.13 7.05 -19.44
N ASP A 87 -26.45 7.73 -20.36
CA ASP A 87 -25.00 7.81 -20.53
C ASP A 87 -24.31 8.84 -19.61
N LYS A 88 -25.07 9.53 -18.75
CA LYS A 88 -24.65 10.73 -18.00
C LYS A 88 -24.79 10.50 -16.50
N ILE A 89 -24.11 11.35 -15.74
CA ILE A 89 -24.30 11.48 -14.31
C ILE A 89 -24.82 12.88 -14.06
N ASP A 90 -26.11 13.05 -13.79
CA ASP A 90 -26.69 14.35 -13.47
C ASP A 90 -26.34 14.78 -12.03
N SER A 91 -26.37 16.08 -11.77
CA SER A 91 -26.12 16.61 -10.42
C SER A 91 -27.11 16.02 -9.42
N GLY A 92 -26.60 15.28 -8.43
CA GLY A 92 -27.39 14.61 -7.38
C GLY A 92 -27.59 13.11 -7.58
N GLU A 93 -27.19 12.54 -8.72
CA GLU A 93 -27.20 11.08 -8.94
C GLU A 93 -25.94 10.42 -8.36
N ASP A 94 -24.82 11.16 -8.31
CA ASP A 94 -23.49 10.68 -7.93
C ASP A 94 -23.44 10.01 -6.54
N SER A 95 -24.15 10.55 -5.56
CA SER A 95 -24.16 10.02 -4.20
C SER A 95 -24.85 8.65 -4.11
N ALA A 96 -25.97 8.48 -4.83
CA ALA A 96 -26.66 7.20 -4.93
C ALA A 96 -25.85 6.20 -5.74
N LEU A 97 -25.22 6.66 -6.83
CA LEU A 97 -24.34 5.85 -7.67
C LEU A 97 -23.10 5.36 -6.92
N ASP A 98 -22.47 6.21 -6.12
CA ASP A 98 -21.31 5.85 -5.28
C ASP A 98 -21.68 4.81 -4.24
N LYS A 99 -22.79 5.02 -3.52
CA LYS A 99 -23.30 4.03 -2.58
C LYS A 99 -23.50 2.68 -3.27
N LYS A 100 -24.13 2.69 -4.45
CA LYS A 100 -24.37 1.46 -5.20
C LYS A 100 -23.08 0.79 -5.66
N CYS A 101 -22.11 1.59 -6.07
CA CYS A 101 -20.79 1.16 -6.48
C CYS A 101 -20.00 0.51 -5.34
N VAL A 102 -20.04 1.11 -4.13
CA VAL A 102 -19.41 0.57 -2.93
C VAL A 102 -20.07 -0.73 -2.50
N GLU A 103 -21.41 -0.82 -2.49
CA GLU A 103 -22.14 -2.07 -2.23
C GLU A 103 -21.70 -3.20 -3.17
N GLU A 104 -21.60 -2.89 -4.47
CA GLU A 104 -21.18 -3.85 -5.48
C GLU A 104 -19.73 -4.29 -5.28
N LEU A 105 -18.85 -3.35 -4.94
CA LEU A 105 -17.45 -3.59 -4.65
C LEU A 105 -17.30 -4.52 -3.43
N ASP A 106 -17.98 -4.19 -2.34
CA ASP A 106 -17.98 -4.98 -1.11
C ASP A 106 -18.51 -6.39 -1.34
N GLY A 107 -19.55 -6.53 -2.18
CA GLY A 107 -20.15 -7.82 -2.52
C GLY A 107 -19.31 -8.70 -3.45
N LYS A 108 -18.54 -8.11 -4.39
CA LYS A 108 -17.80 -8.87 -5.42
C LYS A 108 -16.30 -9.01 -5.15
N VAL A 109 -15.70 -8.04 -4.46
CA VAL A 109 -14.25 -8.01 -4.16
C VAL A 109 -13.98 -8.23 -2.68
N GLY A 110 -14.93 -7.86 -1.82
CA GLY A 110 -14.85 -7.96 -0.37
C GLY A 110 -14.91 -6.60 0.29
N LYS A 111 -15.47 -6.55 1.50
CA LYS A 111 -15.72 -5.31 2.24
C LYS A 111 -14.46 -4.47 2.39
N GLY A 112 -14.52 -3.20 1.97
CA GLY A 112 -13.40 -2.27 2.07
C GLY A 112 -12.23 -2.62 1.15
N LYS A 113 -12.44 -3.43 0.11
CA LYS A 113 -11.41 -3.84 -0.86
C LYS A 113 -11.79 -3.47 -2.28
N GLY A 114 -10.78 -3.17 -3.08
CA GLY A 114 -10.91 -2.81 -4.49
C GLY A 114 -11.13 -1.32 -4.75
N TYR A 115 -11.33 -1.02 -6.03
CA TYR A 115 -11.54 0.30 -6.59
C TYR A 115 -12.57 0.21 -7.72
N LYS A 116 -13.44 1.22 -7.84
CA LYS A 116 -14.51 1.25 -8.83
C LYS A 116 -14.25 2.32 -9.87
N VAL A 117 -14.44 1.96 -11.14
CA VAL A 117 -14.37 2.90 -12.27
C VAL A 117 -15.69 2.86 -13.02
N VAL A 118 -16.31 4.02 -13.23
CA VAL A 118 -17.52 4.19 -14.03
C VAL A 118 -17.20 4.98 -15.28
N PHE A 119 -17.53 4.45 -16.46
CA PHE A 119 -17.42 5.19 -17.72
C PHE A 119 -18.77 5.83 -18.09
N THR A 120 -18.74 7.12 -18.42
CA THR A 120 -19.89 7.99 -18.72
C THR A 120 -19.53 8.97 -19.84
N ASP A 121 -20.51 9.51 -20.58
CA ASP A 121 -20.30 10.51 -21.63
C ASP A 121 -20.45 11.96 -21.13
N ASP A 122 -20.97 12.18 -19.93
CA ASP A 122 -21.14 13.50 -19.32
C ASP A 122 -21.17 13.41 -17.77
N ILE A 123 -20.46 14.31 -17.10
CA ILE A 123 -20.44 14.40 -15.64
C ILE A 123 -21.00 15.76 -15.24
N HIS A 124 -22.16 15.77 -14.57
CA HIS A 124 -22.87 16.94 -14.05
C HIS A 124 -23.21 18.03 -15.10
N GLY A 125 -23.46 17.64 -16.35
CA GLY A 125 -23.70 18.58 -17.45
C GLY A 125 -22.42 19.29 -17.93
N SER A 126 -21.25 18.86 -17.47
CA SER A 126 -19.96 19.45 -17.84
C SER A 126 -19.37 18.72 -19.04
N ALA A 127 -19.45 19.36 -20.19
CA ALA A 127 -18.77 18.92 -21.42
C ALA A 127 -17.23 18.96 -21.34
N THR A 128 -16.67 19.31 -20.18
CA THR A 128 -15.23 19.47 -19.97
C THR A 128 -14.70 18.65 -18.81
N THR A 129 -15.49 17.83 -18.13
CA THR A 129 -14.99 17.05 -16.99
C THR A 129 -14.59 15.66 -17.47
N ALA A 130 -13.29 15.41 -17.59
CA ALA A 130 -12.75 14.11 -18.04
C ALA A 130 -12.72 13.05 -16.95
N GLY A 131 -12.64 13.48 -15.69
CA GLY A 131 -12.65 12.62 -14.52
C GLY A 131 -13.31 13.31 -13.34
N LEU A 132 -13.88 12.52 -12.43
CA LEU A 132 -14.41 12.98 -11.15
C LEU A 132 -14.17 11.90 -10.09
N SER A 133 -13.62 12.29 -8.94
CA SER A 133 -13.37 11.37 -7.81
C SER A 133 -13.57 12.04 -6.45
N PRO A 134 -13.98 11.26 -5.43
CA PRO A 134 -13.92 11.67 -4.03
C PRO A 134 -12.50 11.61 -3.49
N HIS A 135 -12.22 12.45 -2.50
CA HIS A 135 -10.94 12.42 -1.78
C HIS A 135 -11.05 11.51 -0.55
N ASP A 136 -11.64 10.35 -0.77
CA ASP A 136 -12.04 9.44 0.29
C ASP A 136 -11.71 7.99 -0.11
N PRO A 137 -10.71 7.36 0.53
CA PRO A 137 -10.37 5.98 0.26
C PRO A 137 -11.47 4.99 0.68
N ASP A 138 -12.42 5.41 1.52
CA ASP A 138 -13.55 4.58 1.95
C ASP A 138 -14.67 4.53 0.89
N THR A 139 -14.73 5.53 0.02
CA THR A 139 -15.58 5.63 -1.17
C THR A 139 -14.75 5.59 -2.46
N PRO A 140 -14.10 4.47 -2.83
CA PRO A 140 -13.10 4.46 -3.90
C PRO A 140 -13.72 4.34 -5.30
N VAL A 141 -14.55 5.31 -5.66
CA VAL A 141 -15.33 5.34 -6.91
C VAL A 141 -14.90 6.52 -7.74
N THR A 142 -14.57 6.28 -8.99
CA THR A 142 -14.17 7.32 -9.95
C THR A 142 -15.01 7.23 -11.20
N TYR A 143 -15.35 8.39 -11.77
CA TYR A 143 -16.01 8.49 -13.06
C TYR A 143 -15.01 8.97 -14.11
N ILE A 144 -15.06 8.42 -15.32
CA ILE A 144 -14.19 8.77 -16.44
C ILE A 144 -15.05 9.02 -17.68
N ASN A 145 -14.82 10.15 -18.34
CA ASN A 145 -15.37 10.43 -19.66
C ASN A 145 -14.38 10.06 -20.77
N PRO A 146 -14.56 8.91 -21.45
CA PRO A 146 -13.57 8.41 -22.40
C PRO A 146 -13.55 9.22 -23.71
N ASN A 147 -14.55 10.06 -23.97
CA ASN A 147 -14.68 10.79 -25.23
C ASN A 147 -13.94 12.12 -25.23
N LEU A 148 -13.60 12.65 -24.05
CA LEU A 148 -12.94 13.95 -23.93
C LEU A 148 -11.43 13.89 -24.21
N VAL A 149 -10.75 12.83 -23.78
CA VAL A 149 -9.30 12.67 -24.01
C VAL A 149 -9.03 11.64 -25.09
N LYS A 150 -8.17 12.03 -26.06
CA LYS A 150 -7.82 11.17 -27.19
C LYS A 150 -6.76 10.14 -26.80
N GLY A 151 -7.01 8.90 -27.21
CA GLY A 151 -6.06 7.80 -27.11
C GLY A 151 -5.94 7.22 -25.71
N ASP A 152 -5.54 5.95 -25.66
CA ASP A 152 -5.51 5.17 -24.42
C ASP A 152 -4.48 5.73 -23.40
N GLU A 153 -3.38 6.32 -23.88
CA GLU A 153 -2.36 6.94 -23.03
C GLU A 153 -2.93 8.13 -22.24
N GLY A 154 -3.68 9.02 -22.91
CA GLY A 154 -4.27 10.19 -22.26
C GLY A 154 -5.34 9.79 -21.26
N ARG A 155 -6.25 8.90 -21.66
CA ARG A 155 -7.32 8.38 -20.79
C ARG A 155 -6.77 7.59 -19.59
N GLY A 156 -5.69 6.82 -19.80
CA GLY A 156 -5.00 6.14 -18.71
C GLY A 156 -4.29 7.08 -17.75
N ASN A 157 -3.84 8.24 -18.24
CA ASN A 157 -3.33 9.31 -17.39
C ASN A 157 -4.43 9.91 -16.51
N ASP A 158 -5.62 10.17 -17.06
CA ASP A 158 -6.78 10.63 -16.28
C ASP A 158 -7.16 9.60 -15.22
N LEU A 159 -7.28 8.33 -15.58
CA LEU A 159 -7.58 7.29 -14.60
C LEU A 159 -6.53 7.21 -13.47
N ALA A 160 -5.24 7.38 -13.80
CA ALA A 160 -4.20 7.37 -12.77
C ALA A 160 -4.28 8.61 -11.86
N HIS A 161 -4.65 9.77 -12.41
CA HIS A 161 -4.87 11.01 -11.65
C HIS A 161 -6.04 10.86 -10.68
N GLU A 162 -7.18 10.40 -11.18
CA GLU A 162 -8.38 10.17 -10.38
C GLU A 162 -8.15 9.13 -9.28
N PHE A 163 -7.40 8.07 -9.59
CA PHE A 163 -6.96 7.11 -8.58
C PHE A 163 -6.14 7.79 -7.48
N CYS A 164 -5.30 8.76 -7.83
CA CYS A 164 -4.55 9.51 -6.84
C CYS A 164 -5.46 10.39 -5.99
N HIS A 165 -6.48 11.05 -6.54
CA HIS A 165 -7.46 11.79 -5.74
C HIS A 165 -8.08 10.92 -4.64
N VAL A 166 -8.56 9.72 -4.99
CA VAL A 166 -9.11 8.75 -4.03
C VAL A 166 -8.11 8.35 -2.94
N PHE A 167 -6.84 8.14 -3.31
CA PHE A 167 -5.83 7.56 -2.42
C PHE A 167 -4.75 8.54 -1.92
N THR A 168 -4.94 9.85 -2.09
CA THR A 168 -3.94 10.85 -1.65
C THR A 168 -4.45 12.15 -1.08
N LEU A 169 -4.81 13.10 -1.95
CA LEU A 169 -4.56 14.53 -1.76
C LEU A 169 -5.88 15.28 -1.53
N GLY A 170 -6.49 15.14 -0.36
CA GLY A 170 -7.48 16.09 0.14
C GLY A 170 -6.93 17.53 0.27
N ARG A 171 -7.83 18.47 0.52
CA ARG A 171 -7.50 19.87 0.81
C ARG A 171 -6.41 19.97 1.89
N GLY A 172 -5.30 20.66 1.58
CA GLY A 172 -4.22 20.96 2.54
C GLY A 172 -3.03 19.99 2.56
N HIS A 173 -2.99 18.98 1.70
CA HIS A 173 -1.82 18.09 1.62
C HIS A 173 -0.62 18.77 0.90
N LEU A 174 0.56 18.74 1.53
CA LEU A 174 1.82 19.28 0.98
C LEU A 174 2.37 18.34 -0.11
N ILE A 175 2.65 18.86 -1.30
CA ILE A 175 3.21 18.09 -2.43
C ILE A 175 4.74 17.93 -2.33
N ASP A 176 5.41 18.75 -1.50
CA ASP A 176 6.82 18.61 -1.09
C ASP A 176 6.94 19.06 0.39
N ASP A 177 7.10 18.12 1.32
CA ASP A 177 7.31 18.36 2.76
C ASP A 177 8.76 18.71 3.09
N LYS A 178 9.55 19.14 2.11
CA LYS A 178 10.82 19.78 2.46
C LYS A 178 10.50 21.10 3.12
N ASP A 179 10.75 21.08 4.43
CA ASP A 179 10.97 22.13 5.43
C ASP A 179 11.88 23.28 4.93
N ASP A 180 11.57 23.82 3.75
CA ASP A 180 12.23 24.91 3.08
C ASP A 180 11.34 26.14 3.30
N THR A 181 11.43 26.67 4.52
CA THR A 181 10.80 27.94 4.94
C THR A 181 11.16 29.13 4.04
N ASP A 182 12.03 28.93 3.04
CA ASP A 182 12.53 29.95 2.12
C ASP A 182 11.93 29.86 0.70
N LYS A 183 11.04 28.90 0.43
CA LYS A 183 10.30 28.83 -0.84
C LYS A 183 8.84 29.21 -0.64
N GLY A 184 8.53 30.48 -0.93
CA GLY A 184 7.17 31.02 -0.77
C GLY A 184 6.12 30.22 -1.55
N ASN A 185 5.01 29.85 -0.89
CA ASN A 185 3.64 29.50 -1.34
C ASN A 185 3.34 28.82 -2.70
N ASP A 186 4.32 28.48 -3.54
CA ASP A 186 4.13 28.02 -4.91
C ASP A 186 4.29 26.50 -5.10
N GLU A 187 4.64 25.77 -4.04
CA GLU A 187 4.82 24.30 -4.07
C GLU A 187 3.73 23.53 -3.28
N ARG A 188 2.72 24.23 -2.72
CA ARG A 188 1.54 23.56 -2.13
C ARG A 188 0.59 23.12 -3.23
N ALA A 189 -0.05 21.96 -3.02
CA ALA A 189 -1.28 21.67 -3.76
C ALA A 189 -2.20 22.89 -3.63
N ASP A 190 -2.97 23.21 -4.67
CA ASP A 190 -4.11 24.08 -4.44
C ASP A 190 -5.08 23.38 -3.44
N ASP A 191 -6.16 24.06 -3.06
CA ASP A 191 -7.15 23.44 -2.18
C ASP A 191 -7.66 22.10 -2.76
N ASN A 192 -7.46 21.84 -4.07
CA ASN A 192 -7.95 20.68 -4.82
C ASN A 192 -6.96 19.52 -4.90
N GLY A 193 -5.86 19.55 -4.14
CA GLY A 193 -4.85 18.51 -4.30
C GLY A 193 -4.08 18.61 -5.62
N HIS A 194 -4.30 19.66 -6.42
CA HIS A 194 -3.66 19.82 -7.72
C HIS A 194 -2.28 20.46 -7.63
N ALA A 195 -1.35 19.92 -8.40
CA ALA A 195 -0.02 20.48 -8.57
C ALA A 195 -0.03 21.61 -9.61
N LYS A 196 0.75 22.67 -9.38
CA LYS A 196 1.01 23.71 -10.40
C LYS A 196 1.97 23.22 -11.50
N ASP A 197 2.82 22.24 -11.21
CA ASP A 197 3.81 21.71 -12.16
C ASP A 197 3.15 20.80 -13.20
N LYS A 198 3.22 21.20 -14.47
CA LYS A 198 2.71 20.45 -15.63
C LYS A 198 3.29 19.05 -15.78
N LYS A 199 4.45 18.77 -15.17
CA LYS A 199 5.06 17.43 -15.19
C LYS A 199 4.50 16.49 -14.13
N ASN A 200 3.86 17.04 -13.10
CA ASN A 200 3.25 16.26 -12.04
C ASN A 200 1.94 15.61 -12.55
N LEU A 201 1.67 14.39 -12.12
CA LEU A 201 0.43 13.68 -12.45
C LEU A 201 -0.79 14.46 -11.94
N MET A 202 -0.69 15.12 -10.78
CA MET A 202 -1.76 15.88 -10.16
C MET A 202 -1.95 17.27 -10.78
N TYR A 203 -1.35 17.57 -11.93
CA TYR A 203 -1.66 18.80 -12.67
C TYR A 203 -3.07 18.70 -13.27
N PRO A 204 -3.97 19.68 -13.10
CA PRO A 204 -5.41 19.47 -13.30
C PRO A 204 -5.84 19.32 -14.77
N TYR A 205 -5.03 19.73 -15.74
CA TYR A 205 -5.47 19.79 -17.14
C TYR A 205 -4.80 18.71 -18.01
N ASN A 206 -5.62 17.93 -18.73
CA ASN A 206 -5.18 16.92 -19.68
C ASN A 206 -6.02 16.90 -20.97
N ASP A 207 -5.82 17.84 -21.89
CA ASP A 207 -6.62 17.89 -23.14
C ASP A 207 -6.03 17.07 -24.30
N GLY A 208 -5.00 16.26 -24.03
CA GLY A 208 -4.27 15.42 -24.99
C GLY A 208 -3.35 16.20 -25.94
N ASP A 209 -3.88 17.22 -26.64
CA ASP A 209 -3.23 17.86 -27.78
C ASP A 209 -2.55 19.22 -27.45
N LYS A 210 -3.04 20.01 -26.49
CA LYS A 210 -2.54 21.37 -26.19
C LYS A 210 -1.95 21.51 -24.78
N CYS A 211 -2.41 20.68 -23.83
CA CYS A 211 -2.01 20.66 -22.44
C CYS A 211 -1.97 19.22 -21.97
N LYS A 212 -0.80 18.58 -22.14
CA LYS A 212 -0.56 17.21 -21.70
C LYS A 212 -0.15 17.23 -20.22
N ARG A 213 -0.99 16.66 -19.36
CA ARG A 213 -0.68 16.35 -17.96
C ARG A 213 0.54 15.44 -17.92
N GLY A 214 1.44 15.71 -16.98
CA GLY A 214 2.63 14.90 -16.80
C GLY A 214 2.32 13.55 -16.17
N THR A 215 3.36 12.79 -15.84
CA THR A 215 3.22 11.46 -15.23
C THR A 215 4.05 11.33 -13.95
N GLU A 216 4.74 12.39 -13.53
CA GLU A 216 5.64 12.33 -12.38
C GLU A 216 4.85 12.42 -11.07
N LEU A 217 5.20 11.61 -10.09
CA LEU A 217 4.70 11.70 -8.72
C LEU A 217 5.85 12.12 -7.79
N THR A 218 5.59 13.02 -6.85
CA THR A 218 6.58 13.37 -5.81
C THR A 218 6.72 12.21 -4.82
N PRO A 219 7.83 12.14 -4.07
CA PRO A 219 8.01 11.13 -3.03
C PRO A 219 6.86 11.08 -2.01
N ASP A 220 6.32 12.24 -1.60
CA ASP A 220 5.23 12.31 -0.63
C ASP A 220 3.91 11.78 -1.21
N GLN A 221 3.62 12.13 -2.46
CA GLN A 221 2.50 11.54 -3.20
C GLN A 221 2.66 10.03 -3.29
N ILE A 222 3.82 9.51 -3.68
CA ILE A 222 4.14 8.08 -3.75
C ILE A 222 3.85 7.37 -2.41
N ASP A 223 4.33 7.93 -1.31
CA ASP A 223 4.18 7.33 0.02
C ASP A 223 2.72 7.35 0.50
N LYS A 224 2.00 8.44 0.26
CA LYS A 224 0.58 8.56 0.58
C LYS A 224 -0.28 7.60 -0.26
N ILE A 225 -0.09 7.56 -1.59
CA ILE A 225 -0.79 6.61 -2.49
C ILE A 225 -0.62 5.21 -1.95
N LYS A 226 0.63 4.84 -1.68
CA LYS A 226 0.98 3.50 -1.24
C LYS A 226 0.36 3.17 0.12
N LYS A 227 0.29 4.13 1.05
CA LYS A 227 -0.34 3.96 2.36
C LYS A 227 -1.83 3.70 2.23
N ASP A 228 -2.56 4.52 1.49
CA ASP A 228 -4.02 4.43 1.43
C ASP A 228 -4.51 3.36 0.44
N ALA A 229 -3.85 3.21 -0.71
CA ALA A 229 -4.13 2.11 -1.62
C ALA A 229 -3.88 0.74 -0.97
N ALA A 230 -2.97 0.63 0.01
CA ALA A 230 -2.78 -0.62 0.75
C ALA A 230 -4.01 -1.03 1.59
N LYS A 231 -4.85 -0.08 2.00
CA LYS A 231 -6.09 -0.37 2.72
C LYS A 231 -7.09 -1.10 1.81
N ARG A 232 -7.17 -0.68 0.55
CA ARG A 232 -8.10 -1.25 -0.46
C ARG A 232 -7.49 -2.37 -1.30
N ALA A 233 -6.17 -2.48 -1.38
CA ALA A 233 -5.51 -3.56 -2.08
C ALA A 233 -5.89 -4.92 -1.48
N ARG A 234 -5.97 -5.95 -2.33
CA ARG A 234 -5.99 -7.32 -1.84
C ARG A 234 -4.70 -7.57 -1.08
N ALA A 235 -4.79 -8.32 0.02
CA ALA A 235 -3.66 -8.54 0.91
C ALA A 235 -2.44 -8.99 0.08
N LYS A 236 -1.40 -8.16 0.11
CA LYS A 236 -0.12 -8.55 -0.43
C LYS A 236 0.47 -9.54 0.54
N VAL A 237 0.77 -10.73 0.05
CA VAL A 237 1.64 -11.73 0.68
C VAL A 237 2.98 -11.06 0.99
N LYS A 238 3.05 -10.33 2.10
CA LYS A 238 4.26 -9.68 2.55
C LYS A 238 5.18 -10.79 3.04
N SER A 239 6.37 -10.90 2.45
CA SER A 239 7.41 -11.74 3.03
C SER A 239 7.82 -11.16 4.39
N GLU A 240 7.62 -11.96 5.42
CA GLU A 240 8.24 -11.92 6.76
C GLU A 240 8.04 -10.66 7.62
N THR A 241 7.14 -10.78 8.59
CA THR A 241 7.55 -11.21 9.94
C THR A 241 6.45 -12.09 10.48
N SER A 242 6.83 -13.24 11.04
CA SER A 242 5.92 -14.15 11.74
C SER A 242 5.30 -13.43 12.92
N VAL A 243 4.13 -12.85 12.71
CA VAL A 243 3.14 -12.65 13.76
C VAL A 243 1.98 -13.50 13.29
N GLY A 244 1.61 -14.53 14.06
CA GLY A 244 0.34 -15.23 13.82
C GLY A 244 -0.80 -14.20 13.76
N PRO A 245 -1.94 -14.51 13.14
CA PRO A 245 -3.10 -13.63 13.23
C PRO A 245 -3.29 -13.24 14.71
N LYS A 246 -3.06 -11.97 15.02
CA LYS A 246 -3.46 -11.40 16.30
C LYS A 246 -4.87 -10.89 16.05
N ASP A 247 -5.79 -11.46 16.81
CA ASP A 247 -7.19 -11.09 16.81
C ASP A 247 -7.33 -9.58 17.02
N SER A 248 -8.05 -8.90 16.14
CA SER A 248 -8.30 -7.47 16.20
C SER A 248 -9.80 -7.22 16.39
N LEU A 249 -10.16 -6.18 17.15
CA LEU A 249 -11.55 -5.85 17.45
C LEU A 249 -12.10 -4.99 16.31
N HIS A 250 -13.23 -5.38 15.72
CA HIS A 250 -13.88 -4.61 14.66
C HIS A 250 -15.39 -4.55 14.85
N GLY A 251 -15.97 -3.38 14.63
CA GLY A 251 -17.41 -3.15 14.51
C GLY A 251 -17.68 -2.05 13.47
N SER A 252 -18.79 -2.13 12.75
CA SER A 252 -19.18 -1.09 11.78
C SER A 252 -20.67 -1.13 11.52
N TRP A 253 -21.27 0.03 11.25
CA TRP A 253 -22.69 0.13 10.91
C TRP A 253 -22.98 1.16 9.85
N ARG A 254 -24.19 1.05 9.31
CA ARG A 254 -24.79 1.94 8.33
C ARG A 254 -26.22 2.19 8.76
N ASP A 255 -26.67 3.41 8.57
CA ASP A 255 -28.07 3.79 8.74
C ASP A 255 -28.68 4.24 7.42
N GLN A 256 -29.99 4.49 7.43
CA GLN A 256 -30.70 5.15 6.35
C GLN A 256 -30.73 6.66 6.58
N THR A 257 -30.57 7.42 5.52
CA THR A 257 -30.79 8.86 5.52
C THR A 257 -32.24 9.19 5.91
N ASP A 258 -32.40 10.13 6.84
CA ASP A 258 -33.69 10.59 7.37
C ASP A 258 -34.00 12.02 6.90
N PRO A 259 -34.79 12.21 5.81
CA PRO A 259 -34.94 13.49 5.12
C PRO A 259 -35.63 14.61 5.95
N GLY A 260 -36.13 14.31 7.14
CA GLY A 260 -36.73 15.27 8.07
C GLY A 260 -35.78 15.82 9.13
N LEU A 261 -34.56 15.28 9.24
CA LEU A 261 -33.57 15.67 10.23
C LEU A 261 -32.57 16.69 9.66
N PRO A 262 -31.96 17.54 10.51
CA PRO A 262 -30.81 18.32 10.10
C PRO A 262 -29.68 17.38 9.73
N ARG A 263 -28.97 17.69 8.64
CA ARG A 263 -27.90 16.85 8.09
C ARG A 263 -26.76 16.55 9.06
N HIS A 264 -26.51 17.43 10.02
CA HIS A 264 -25.49 17.21 11.05
C HIS A 264 -25.96 16.36 12.23
N VAL A 265 -27.26 16.04 12.28
CA VAL A 265 -27.87 15.14 13.26
C VAL A 265 -28.01 13.76 12.64
N ASP A 266 -28.54 13.67 11.42
CA ASP A 266 -28.69 12.42 10.67
C ASP A 266 -27.36 11.66 10.54
N LEU A 267 -27.26 10.49 11.17
CA LEU A 267 -26.10 9.60 11.20
C LEU A 267 -26.24 8.58 10.06
N ILE A 268 -25.21 8.42 9.22
CA ILE A 268 -25.25 7.48 8.09
C ILE A 268 -24.36 6.24 8.30
N GLY A 269 -23.48 6.28 9.29
CA GLY A 269 -22.63 5.15 9.61
C GLY A 269 -21.59 5.44 10.67
N GLY A 270 -20.81 4.40 10.97
CA GLY A 270 -19.68 4.51 11.86
C GLY A 270 -18.87 3.23 11.96
N THR A 271 -17.68 3.35 12.55
CA THR A 271 -16.74 2.23 12.72
C THR A 271 -16.07 2.26 14.10
N LEU A 272 -15.72 1.07 14.57
CA LEU A 272 -14.97 0.78 15.78
C LEU A 272 -13.83 -0.17 15.42
N PHE A 273 -12.59 0.23 15.71
CA PHE A 273 -11.41 -0.54 15.33
C PHE A 273 -10.38 -0.59 16.47
N ALA A 274 -9.87 -1.77 16.82
CA ALA A 274 -8.62 -1.89 17.59
C ALA A 274 -7.66 -2.86 16.90
N PRO A 275 -6.37 -2.52 16.78
CA PRO A 275 -5.38 -3.35 16.10
C PRO A 275 -5.09 -4.67 16.81
N ASP A 276 -5.39 -4.76 18.10
CA ASP A 276 -5.27 -5.97 18.91
C ASP A 276 -6.21 -5.88 20.14
N PRO A 277 -6.35 -6.97 20.92
CA PRO A 277 -7.27 -7.04 22.06
C PRO A 277 -6.99 -6.04 23.17
N GLY A 278 -5.73 -5.68 23.37
CA GLY A 278 -5.32 -4.81 24.46
C GLY A 278 -5.33 -3.33 24.07
N ALA A 279 -5.46 -3.01 22.79
CA ALA A 279 -5.38 -1.66 22.27
C ALA A 279 -6.67 -0.86 22.52
N ASP A 280 -6.51 0.47 22.50
CA ASP A 280 -7.62 1.41 22.51
C ASP A 280 -8.43 1.31 21.21
N LEU A 281 -9.72 1.65 21.28
CA LEU A 281 -10.61 1.67 20.13
C LEU A 281 -10.43 2.99 19.37
N SER A 282 -10.47 2.94 18.04
CA SER A 282 -10.66 4.08 17.16
C SER A 282 -12.14 4.12 16.77
N CYS A 283 -12.81 5.23 17.08
CA CYS A 283 -14.23 5.45 16.81
C CYS A 283 -14.40 6.47 15.68
N VAL A 284 -15.24 6.17 14.69
CA VAL A 284 -15.63 7.11 13.63
C VAL A 284 -17.16 7.16 13.55
N LEU A 285 -17.72 8.37 13.50
CA LEU A 285 -19.13 8.65 13.21
C LEU A 285 -19.24 9.48 11.93
N GLU A 286 -20.19 9.14 11.06
CA GLU A 286 -20.44 9.81 9.78
C GLU A 286 -21.87 10.38 9.75
N MET A 287 -22.05 11.60 9.25
CA MET A 287 -23.35 12.27 9.17
C MET A 287 -23.87 12.39 7.73
N ASP A 288 -25.18 12.53 7.50
CA ASP A 288 -25.81 12.72 6.17
C ASP A 288 -25.62 14.16 5.63
N GLY A 289 -24.39 14.64 5.60
CA GLY A 289 -24.03 15.95 5.07
C GLY A 289 -23.26 16.80 6.07
N PHE A 290 -23.54 18.11 6.12
CA PHE A 290 -22.65 19.09 6.74
C PHE A 290 -23.21 19.67 8.04
N PHE A 291 -22.30 19.93 8.98
CA PHE A 291 -22.49 20.98 9.96
C PHE A 291 -22.80 22.31 9.25
N PRO A 292 -23.83 23.04 9.70
CA PRO A 292 -24.17 24.34 9.13
C PRO A 292 -23.13 25.40 9.52
N ASP A 293 -23.05 26.48 8.73
CA ASP A 293 -22.22 27.65 9.02
C ASP A 293 -22.80 28.54 10.15
N THR A 294 -23.79 28.02 10.89
CA THR A 294 -24.43 28.65 12.04
C THR A 294 -24.08 27.89 13.33
N PRO A 295 -24.11 28.53 14.51
CA PRO A 295 -23.82 27.83 15.75
C PRO A 295 -24.73 26.60 15.95
N VAL A 296 -24.12 25.43 16.15
CA VAL A 296 -24.80 24.20 16.54
C VAL A 296 -24.57 23.94 18.02
N ARG A 297 -25.54 23.27 18.64
CA ARG A 297 -25.42 22.70 19.97
C ARG A 297 -25.83 21.24 19.90
N ALA A 298 -24.92 20.38 19.48
CA ALA A 298 -25.18 18.97 19.19
C ALA A 298 -24.48 18.05 20.19
N GLU A 299 -25.00 16.84 20.32
CA GLU A 299 -24.44 15.78 21.14
C GLU A 299 -24.51 14.46 20.38
N TYR A 300 -23.41 13.73 20.35
CA TYR A 300 -23.31 12.41 19.72
C TYR A 300 -22.94 11.38 20.78
N GLN A 301 -23.61 10.23 20.74
CA GLN A 301 -23.46 9.19 21.76
C GLN A 301 -23.16 7.83 21.13
N LEU A 302 -22.23 7.08 21.72
CA LEU A 302 -22.11 5.63 21.52
C LEU A 302 -22.49 4.92 22.82
N LEU A 303 -23.45 3.99 22.74
CA LEU A 303 -24.04 3.28 23.86
C LEU A 303 -23.48 1.86 23.90
N PHE A 304 -22.72 1.49 24.92
CA PHE A 304 -22.12 0.14 25.02
C PHE A 304 -22.85 -0.66 26.11
N ASP A 305 -23.25 -1.88 25.75
CA ASP A 305 -23.61 -2.96 26.68
C ASP A 305 -22.36 -3.85 26.86
N THR A 306 -21.43 -3.43 27.73
CA THR A 306 -20.08 -4.02 27.76
C THR A 306 -20.06 -5.47 28.24
N ASP A 307 -21.07 -5.91 29.01
CA ASP A 307 -21.21 -7.29 29.47
C ASP A 307 -22.20 -8.12 28.63
N ASN A 308 -22.82 -7.53 27.60
CA ASN A 308 -23.81 -8.13 26.70
C ASN A 308 -25.00 -8.73 27.47
N ASN A 309 -25.49 -7.97 28.45
CA ASN A 309 -26.57 -8.40 29.29
C ASN A 309 -27.64 -7.30 29.40
N ALA A 310 -28.69 -7.44 28.60
CA ALA A 310 -29.84 -6.53 28.61
C ALA A 310 -30.54 -6.33 29.98
N SER A 311 -30.22 -7.13 31.01
CA SER A 311 -30.74 -6.99 32.37
C SER A 311 -29.83 -6.20 33.33
N THR A 312 -28.59 -5.90 32.94
CA THR A 312 -27.67 -5.00 33.65
C THR A 312 -27.78 -3.58 33.05
N GLY A 313 -26.95 -2.63 33.53
CA GLY A 313 -26.93 -1.29 32.97
C GLY A 313 -28.22 -0.49 33.16
N VAL A 314 -28.47 0.43 32.23
CA VAL A 314 -29.70 1.24 32.11
C VAL A 314 -30.24 1.16 30.68
N SER A 315 -31.50 1.57 30.49
CA SER A 315 -32.11 1.67 29.17
C SER A 315 -31.92 3.07 28.58
N PHE A 316 -31.55 3.17 27.30
CA PHE A 316 -31.52 4.42 26.53
C PHE A 316 -32.47 4.31 25.34
N GLY A 317 -33.28 5.35 25.12
CA GLY A 317 -34.25 5.37 24.03
C GLY A 317 -35.21 4.17 24.08
N GLY A 318 -35.70 3.76 22.90
CA GLY A 318 -36.54 2.56 22.76
C GLY A 318 -35.75 1.25 22.77
N PRO A 319 -34.80 1.05 21.83
CA PRO A 319 -34.23 -0.27 21.57
C PRO A 319 -33.03 -0.64 22.46
N PHE A 320 -32.39 0.30 23.16
CA PHE A 320 -31.13 0.03 23.86
C PHE A 320 -31.36 -0.33 25.33
N GLN A 321 -31.09 -1.60 25.67
CA GLN A 321 -31.14 -2.16 27.01
C GLN A 321 -29.72 -2.62 27.40
N GLY A 322 -29.42 -2.77 28.69
CA GLY A 322 -28.10 -3.26 29.10
C GLY A 322 -26.99 -2.20 29.15
N ILE A 323 -27.26 -0.94 28.80
CA ILE A 323 -26.19 0.04 28.56
C ILE A 323 -25.50 0.41 29.86
N ASP A 324 -24.21 0.11 29.96
CA ASP A 324 -23.38 0.34 31.13
C ASP A 324 -22.22 1.31 30.87
N ARG A 325 -21.97 1.69 29.61
CA ARG A 325 -21.06 2.79 29.24
C ARG A 325 -21.66 3.63 28.12
N VAL A 326 -21.51 4.96 28.22
CA VAL A 326 -21.93 5.89 27.16
C VAL A 326 -20.79 6.85 26.84
N LEU A 327 -20.33 6.84 25.60
CA LEU A 327 -19.40 7.84 25.10
C LEU A 327 -20.20 9.06 24.64
N HIS A 328 -19.96 10.22 25.25
CA HIS A 328 -20.55 11.50 24.87
C HIS A 328 -19.54 12.36 24.11
N VAL A 329 -19.96 12.89 22.97
CA VAL A 329 -19.26 13.95 22.22
C VAL A 329 -20.21 15.14 22.11
N GLN A 330 -19.99 16.15 22.97
CA GLN A 330 -20.80 17.37 22.99
C GLN A 330 -20.09 18.48 22.23
N VAL A 331 -20.82 19.13 21.33
CA VAL A 331 -20.28 20.18 20.46
C VAL A 331 -21.14 21.42 20.56
N ASN A 332 -20.51 22.57 20.80
CA ASN A 332 -21.14 23.87 20.82
C ASN A 332 -20.26 24.86 20.07
N GLY A 333 -20.72 25.40 18.95
CA GLY A 333 -19.92 26.30 18.13
C GLY A 333 -20.28 26.29 16.66
N VAL A 334 -19.44 26.93 15.84
CA VAL A 334 -19.59 26.95 14.37
C VAL A 334 -18.53 26.04 13.76
N PHE A 335 -18.89 25.24 12.77
CA PHE A 335 -17.91 24.42 12.05
C PHE A 335 -17.02 25.29 11.12
N PRO A 336 -15.70 25.03 10.99
CA PRO A 336 -14.91 24.05 11.75
C PRO A 336 -14.74 24.49 13.20
N PHE A 337 -15.00 23.56 14.12
CA PHE A 337 -14.97 23.85 15.56
C PHE A 337 -13.54 24.16 16.01
N GLY A 338 -13.35 25.30 16.68
CA GLY A 338 -12.04 25.76 17.16
C GLY A 338 -11.91 27.28 17.29
N GLY A 339 -12.96 28.03 16.97
CA GLY A 339 -13.07 29.45 17.23
C GLY A 339 -13.17 29.79 18.72
N ILE A 340 -12.99 31.07 19.04
CA ILE A 340 -13.13 31.57 20.41
C ILE A 340 -14.58 31.39 20.86
N GLY A 341 -14.80 30.51 21.85
CA GLY A 341 -16.12 30.18 22.38
C GLY A 341 -16.69 28.86 21.90
N ASP A 342 -16.04 28.21 20.94
CA ASP A 342 -16.38 26.84 20.56
C ASP A 342 -15.90 25.85 21.64
N SER A 343 -16.65 24.78 21.84
CA SER A 343 -16.27 23.68 22.73
C SER A 343 -16.66 22.34 22.14
N ALA A 344 -15.70 21.42 22.07
CA ALA A 344 -15.95 19.99 21.88
C ALA A 344 -15.51 19.25 23.15
N VAL A 345 -16.47 18.68 23.87
CA VAL A 345 -16.24 17.96 25.12
C VAL A 345 -16.49 16.48 24.90
N VAL A 346 -15.49 15.66 25.16
CA VAL A 346 -15.58 14.20 25.02
C VAL A 346 -15.44 13.55 26.39
N GLN A 347 -16.43 12.74 26.77
CA GLN A 347 -16.45 12.08 28.08
C GLN A 347 -17.08 10.69 27.98
N LEU A 348 -16.62 9.74 28.79
CA LEU A 348 -17.28 8.47 28.99
C LEU A 348 -18.08 8.51 30.29
N TRP A 349 -19.37 8.22 30.22
CA TRP A 349 -20.27 8.11 31.35
C TRP A 349 -20.53 6.65 31.70
N ASP A 350 -20.38 6.31 32.98
CA ASP A 350 -20.91 5.08 33.56
C ASP A 350 -22.27 5.44 34.20
N PRO A 351 -23.41 5.11 33.57
CA PRO A 351 -24.73 5.42 34.10
C PRO A 351 -25.09 4.63 35.37
N VAL A 352 -24.45 3.47 35.62
CA VAL A 352 -24.70 2.65 36.81
C VAL A 352 -24.01 3.25 38.03
N ALA A 353 -22.74 3.65 37.88
CA ALA A 353 -21.97 4.30 38.93
C ALA A 353 -22.23 5.82 39.01
N ASN A 354 -22.85 6.39 37.98
CA ASN A 354 -23.01 7.82 37.76
C ASN A 354 -21.68 8.60 37.81
N THR A 355 -20.66 8.08 37.13
CA THR A 355 -19.32 8.68 37.08
C THR A 355 -18.94 9.07 35.67
N TRP A 356 -18.25 10.21 35.52
CA TRP A 356 -17.79 10.75 34.24
C TRP A 356 -16.27 10.71 34.14
N THR A 357 -15.77 10.16 33.04
CA THR A 357 -14.34 10.08 32.72
C THR A 357 -14.04 10.97 31.51
N PRO A 358 -13.31 12.08 31.67
CA PRO A 358 -12.89 12.90 30.54
C PRO A 358 -11.98 12.12 29.58
N LEU A 359 -12.17 12.30 28.28
CA LEU A 359 -11.35 11.70 27.22
C LEU A 359 -10.59 12.77 26.43
N GLY A 360 -9.76 12.31 25.48
CA GLY A 360 -9.07 13.19 24.54
C GLY A 360 -10.04 13.89 23.56
N PRO A 361 -9.59 14.94 22.86
CA PRO A 361 -10.44 15.67 21.93
C PRO A 361 -10.86 14.80 20.74
N ALA A 362 -12.06 15.04 20.21
CA ALA A 362 -12.51 14.51 18.93
C ALA A 362 -11.98 15.40 17.78
N VAL A 363 -11.78 14.79 16.62
CA VAL A 363 -11.43 15.43 15.36
C VAL A 363 -12.68 15.51 14.50
N PHE A 364 -12.99 16.70 14.02
CA PHE A 364 -14.11 16.94 13.10
C PHE A 364 -13.52 17.25 11.72
N GLU A 365 -13.95 16.51 10.71
CA GLU A 365 -13.40 16.62 9.36
C GLU A 365 -14.54 16.71 8.34
N ARG A 366 -14.38 17.64 7.37
CA ARG A 366 -15.24 17.70 6.20
C ARG A 366 -14.65 16.87 5.07
N VAL A 367 -15.42 15.92 4.57
CA VAL A 367 -15.06 15.08 3.44
C VAL A 367 -15.49 15.78 2.15
N VAL A 368 -14.59 15.88 1.16
CA VAL A 368 -14.78 16.65 -0.08
C VAL A 368 -14.57 15.79 -1.34
N LYS A 369 -15.27 16.14 -2.43
CA LYS A 369 -15.10 15.60 -3.81
C LYS A 369 -14.55 16.68 -4.74
N ILE A 370 -13.79 16.27 -5.76
CA ILE A 370 -13.13 17.21 -6.69
C ILE A 370 -13.48 16.89 -8.12
N SER A 371 -14.03 17.89 -8.81
CA SER A 371 -14.30 17.87 -10.25
C SER A 371 -13.16 18.51 -11.05
N ASP A 372 -12.49 17.67 -11.83
CA ASP A 372 -11.47 18.07 -12.79
C ASP A 372 -12.09 18.68 -14.04
N VAL A 373 -11.42 19.67 -14.62
CA VAL A 373 -11.85 20.34 -15.86
C VAL A 373 -10.74 20.29 -16.91
N MET A 374 -11.13 20.05 -18.15
CA MET A 374 -10.24 19.69 -19.26
C MET A 374 -9.28 20.81 -19.70
N ALA A 375 -9.62 22.08 -19.50
CA ALA A 375 -8.79 23.19 -19.95
C ALA A 375 -9.05 24.53 -19.20
N PRO A 376 -8.02 25.40 -19.09
CA PRO A 376 -8.21 26.80 -18.68
C PRO A 376 -9.22 27.52 -19.61
N PRO A 377 -10.04 28.47 -19.12
CA PRO A 377 -9.92 29.17 -17.83
C PRO A 377 -10.70 28.54 -16.68
N PHE A 378 -11.32 27.37 -16.87
CA PHE A 378 -12.11 26.74 -15.82
C PHE A 378 -11.18 26.27 -14.69
N LEU A 379 -11.49 26.66 -13.46
CA LEU A 379 -10.82 26.18 -12.27
C LEU A 379 -11.48 24.86 -11.85
N PRO A 380 -10.73 23.88 -11.33
CA PRO A 380 -11.32 22.72 -10.68
C PRO A 380 -12.29 23.18 -9.60
N SER A 381 -13.40 22.46 -9.45
CA SER A 381 -14.46 22.81 -8.50
C SER A 381 -14.66 21.71 -7.47
N PHE A 382 -14.94 22.12 -6.23
CA PHE A 382 -15.24 21.21 -5.13
C PHE A 382 -16.72 21.12 -4.92
N PHE A 383 -17.12 20.01 -4.34
CA PHE A 383 -18.31 19.97 -3.53
C PHE A 383 -18.04 19.11 -2.30
N ASP A 384 -18.51 19.60 -1.17
CA ASP A 384 -18.47 18.88 0.09
C ASP A 384 -19.39 17.62 -0.03
N ILE A 385 -19.07 16.52 0.66
CA ILE A 385 -19.89 15.28 0.66
C ILE A 385 -20.62 15.10 2.00
N PHE A 386 -19.87 14.95 3.08
CA PHE A 386 -20.36 14.89 4.46
C PHE A 386 -19.29 15.31 5.47
N ASP A 387 -19.69 15.53 6.72
CA ASP A 387 -18.79 15.74 7.85
C ASP A 387 -18.69 14.44 8.69
N LYS A 388 -17.56 14.21 9.35
CA LYS A 388 -17.35 13.06 10.26
C LYS A 388 -16.68 13.47 11.57
N ILE A 389 -16.81 12.59 12.57
CA ILE A 389 -16.20 12.71 13.90
C ILE A 389 -15.30 11.51 14.14
N GLU A 390 -14.01 11.74 14.41
CA GLU A 390 -13.03 10.69 14.74
C GLU A 390 -12.46 10.90 16.14
N LEU A 391 -12.41 9.85 16.96
CA LEU A 391 -11.80 9.91 18.28
C LEU A 391 -11.20 8.57 18.76
N PRO A 392 -10.10 8.62 19.52
CA PRO A 392 -9.61 7.46 20.25
C PRO A 392 -10.43 7.26 21.54
N LEU A 393 -10.87 6.03 21.79
CA LEU A 393 -11.57 5.58 22.99
C LEU A 393 -10.68 4.62 23.78
N PRO A 394 -10.09 5.06 24.90
CA PRO A 394 -9.28 4.21 25.75
C PRO A 394 -10.05 2.96 26.19
N ARG A 395 -9.41 1.79 26.16
CA ARG A 395 -10.08 0.53 26.53
C ARG A 395 -10.35 0.45 28.04
N ALA A 396 -9.41 0.93 28.86
CA ALA A 396 -9.47 0.74 30.31
C ALA A 396 -10.76 1.29 30.98
N PRO A 397 -11.27 2.49 30.62
CA PRO A 397 -12.53 3.01 31.15
C PRO A 397 -13.79 2.22 30.77
N LEU A 398 -13.78 1.44 29.68
CA LEU A 398 -14.90 0.58 29.31
C LEU A 398 -15.06 -0.61 30.27
N GLY A 399 -13.98 -1.02 30.93
CA GLY A 399 -13.99 -2.18 31.82
C GLY A 399 -13.86 -3.51 31.06
N PRO A 400 -14.23 -4.63 31.69
CA PRO A 400 -14.29 -5.93 31.02
C PRO A 400 -15.28 -5.89 29.86
N LEU A 401 -14.90 -6.43 28.70
CA LEU A 401 -15.77 -6.52 27.53
C LEU A 401 -16.18 -7.98 27.32
N ALA A 402 -17.45 -8.21 27.01
CA ALA A 402 -17.97 -9.48 26.52
C ALA A 402 -17.46 -9.80 25.10
N ASP A 403 -17.55 -11.07 24.71
CA ASP A 403 -17.16 -11.57 23.38
C ASP A 403 -17.93 -10.88 22.24
N GLN A 404 -19.12 -10.37 22.53
CA GLN A 404 -19.89 -9.51 21.64
C GLN A 404 -20.40 -8.35 22.48
N VAL A 405 -20.04 -7.12 22.13
CA VAL A 405 -20.52 -5.93 22.81
C VAL A 405 -21.54 -5.26 21.89
N PRO A 406 -22.84 -5.29 22.21
CA PRO A 406 -23.82 -4.46 21.52
C PRO A 406 -23.47 -2.98 21.69
N VAL A 407 -23.45 -2.26 20.57
CA VAL A 407 -23.21 -0.82 20.52
C VAL A 407 -24.33 -0.13 19.75
N GLY A 408 -24.98 0.85 20.38
CA GLY A 408 -25.90 1.79 19.74
C GLY A 408 -25.21 3.10 19.41
N ALA A 409 -25.75 3.87 18.47
CA ALA A 409 -25.33 5.25 18.24
C ALA A 409 -26.55 6.19 18.22
N MET A 410 -26.41 7.38 18.78
CA MET A 410 -27.43 8.41 18.80
C MET A 410 -26.82 9.78 18.52
N SER A 411 -27.61 10.69 17.96
CA SER A 411 -27.25 12.11 17.88
C SER A 411 -28.43 12.97 18.30
N TYR A 412 -28.16 14.14 18.88
CA TYR A 412 -29.18 15.03 19.38
C TYR A 412 -28.76 16.50 19.21
N ASP A 413 -29.60 17.30 18.55
CA ASP A 413 -29.42 18.75 18.49
C ASP A 413 -30.24 19.42 19.61
N HIS A 414 -29.55 19.99 20.60
CA HIS A 414 -30.15 20.69 21.73
C HIS A 414 -30.84 22.01 21.35
N GLY A 415 -30.55 22.56 20.17
CA GLY A 415 -31.19 23.76 19.63
C GLY A 415 -32.53 23.48 18.96
N THR A 416 -32.63 22.38 18.19
CA THR A 416 -33.86 21.99 17.49
C THR A 416 -34.66 20.89 18.18
N ALA A 417 -34.09 20.28 19.22
CA ALA A 417 -34.62 19.09 19.89
C ALA A 417 -34.87 17.88 18.97
N GLN A 418 -34.14 17.82 17.85
CA GLN A 418 -34.18 16.69 16.93
C GLN A 418 -33.20 15.61 17.37
N LEU A 419 -33.63 14.36 17.25
CA LEU A 419 -32.92 13.17 17.67
C LEU A 419 -32.81 12.23 16.47
N ASP A 420 -31.64 11.61 16.32
CA ASP A 420 -31.44 10.45 15.46
C ASP A 420 -30.95 9.24 16.26
N GLU A 421 -31.34 8.03 15.85
CA GLU A 421 -30.99 6.77 16.48
C GLU A 421 -30.58 5.72 15.43
N ALA A 422 -29.30 5.35 15.41
CA ALA A 422 -28.83 4.28 14.53
C ALA A 422 -29.07 2.89 15.14
N PRO A 423 -29.39 1.87 14.32
CA PRO A 423 -29.65 0.52 14.81
C PRO A 423 -28.43 -0.07 15.55
N PRO A 424 -28.65 -0.91 16.58
CA PRO A 424 -27.56 -1.52 17.35
C PRO A 424 -26.69 -2.45 16.51
N VAL A 425 -25.41 -2.51 16.87
CA VAL A 425 -24.33 -3.18 16.15
C VAL A 425 -23.59 -4.08 17.10
N LEU A 426 -23.25 -5.31 16.69
CA LEU A 426 -22.39 -6.17 17.50
C LEU A 426 -20.92 -5.87 17.20
N VAL A 427 -20.17 -5.46 18.21
CA VAL A 427 -18.71 -5.41 18.16
C VAL A 427 -18.18 -6.75 18.66
N HIS A 428 -17.51 -7.51 17.79
CA HIS A 428 -16.90 -8.77 18.19
C HIS A 428 -15.61 -8.52 18.95
N THR A 429 -15.50 -9.07 20.16
CA THR A 429 -14.23 -9.27 20.84
C THR A 429 -13.77 -10.74 20.71
N ILE A 430 -12.46 -10.93 20.55
CA ILE A 430 -11.66 -12.19 20.47
C ILE A 430 -12.34 -13.42 21.04
N PRO A 431 -12.17 -14.59 20.42
CA PRO A 431 -13.06 -15.68 20.71
C PRO A 431 -12.81 -16.25 22.11
N SER A 432 -13.92 -16.55 22.78
CA SER A 432 -14.01 -17.13 24.12
C SER A 432 -12.97 -18.23 24.39
N PRO A 433 -12.54 -18.45 25.64
CA PRO A 433 -11.86 -19.68 26.05
C PRO A 433 -12.58 -20.91 25.47
N GLY A 434 -11.90 -21.65 24.59
CA GLY A 434 -12.45 -22.79 23.87
C GLY A 434 -12.68 -22.55 22.36
N ALA A 435 -12.46 -21.34 21.85
CA ALA A 435 -12.33 -21.08 20.42
C ALA A 435 -11.34 -22.03 19.75
N PRO A 436 -11.60 -22.47 18.50
CA PRO A 436 -10.62 -23.25 17.78
C PRO A 436 -9.32 -22.48 17.60
N GLU A 437 -8.20 -23.17 17.75
CA GLU A 437 -6.86 -22.64 17.45
C GLU A 437 -6.17 -23.61 16.48
N VAL A 438 -5.49 -23.11 15.44
CA VAL A 438 -4.77 -23.92 14.46
C VAL A 438 -3.31 -23.49 14.35
N SER A 439 -2.40 -24.48 14.36
CA SER A 439 -0.98 -24.28 14.06
C SER A 439 -0.46 -25.33 13.07
N ALA A 440 0.55 -24.96 12.28
CA ALA A 440 1.16 -25.85 11.30
C ALA A 440 2.68 -25.70 11.20
N ALA A 441 3.38 -26.78 10.83
CA ALA A 441 4.82 -26.77 10.59
C ALA A 441 5.23 -27.78 9.48
N PRO A 442 6.12 -27.40 8.54
CA PRO A 442 6.69 -26.06 8.37
C PRO A 442 5.69 -25.08 7.75
N LEU A 443 5.88 -23.77 7.96
CA LEU A 443 5.04 -22.72 7.34
C LEU A 443 5.45 -22.37 5.90
N THR A 444 6.59 -22.88 5.43
CA THR A 444 6.99 -22.81 4.02
C THR A 444 7.07 -24.21 3.46
N VAL A 445 6.25 -24.47 2.45
CA VAL A 445 5.93 -25.80 1.92
C VAL A 445 6.04 -25.79 0.39
N ARG A 446 6.12 -26.97 -0.19
CA ARG A 446 5.99 -27.24 -1.63
C ARG A 446 4.89 -28.25 -1.88
N ALA A 447 4.52 -28.40 -3.14
CA ALA A 447 3.71 -29.52 -3.59
C ALA A 447 4.29 -30.84 -3.05
N LYS A 448 3.47 -31.59 -2.30
CA LYS A 448 3.77 -32.87 -1.64
C LYS A 448 4.73 -32.78 -0.45
N ASP A 449 4.98 -31.60 0.09
CA ASP A 449 5.60 -31.52 1.41
C ASP A 449 4.61 -32.00 2.47
N SER A 450 5.14 -32.65 3.49
CA SER A 450 4.38 -33.06 4.66
C SER A 450 4.24 -31.88 5.63
N VAL A 451 3.02 -31.60 6.07
CA VAL A 451 2.70 -30.52 7.00
C VAL A 451 2.10 -31.12 8.25
N SER A 452 2.78 -30.94 9.38
CA SER A 452 2.22 -31.24 10.70
C SER A 452 1.22 -30.16 11.06
N VAL A 453 -0.02 -30.55 11.39
CA VAL A 453 -1.13 -29.67 11.74
C VAL A 453 -1.60 -30.03 13.14
N GLN A 454 -1.71 -29.03 14.01
CA GLN A 454 -2.31 -29.16 15.34
C GLN A 454 -3.48 -28.19 15.45
N ALA A 455 -4.58 -28.64 16.06
CA ALA A 455 -5.68 -27.78 16.42
C ALA A 455 -6.17 -28.05 17.84
N ALA A 456 -6.76 -27.05 18.49
CA ALA A 456 -7.45 -27.15 19.78
C ALA A 456 -8.82 -26.46 19.68
N GLY A 457 -9.66 -26.57 20.72
CA GLY A 457 -10.94 -25.86 20.79
C GLY A 457 -12.03 -26.35 19.82
N LEU A 458 -11.84 -27.53 19.20
CA LEU A 458 -12.84 -28.19 18.35
C LEU A 458 -13.79 -29.05 19.19
N SER A 459 -14.94 -29.43 18.64
CA SER A 459 -15.95 -30.24 19.33
C SER A 459 -15.46 -31.68 19.51
N PRO A 460 -15.31 -32.20 20.74
CA PRO A 460 -14.82 -33.56 20.98
C PRO A 460 -15.61 -34.64 20.23
N GLY A 461 -14.93 -35.55 19.56
CA GLY A 461 -15.52 -36.66 18.81
C GLY A 461 -16.16 -36.28 17.46
N SER A 462 -16.14 -34.98 17.08
CA SER A 462 -16.62 -34.53 15.76
C SER A 462 -15.63 -34.93 14.65
N ILE A 463 -16.10 -34.94 13.39
CA ILE A 463 -15.22 -35.16 12.23
C ILE A 463 -14.59 -33.82 11.86
N TYR A 464 -13.27 -33.76 11.69
CA TYR A 464 -12.60 -32.57 11.17
C TYR A 464 -12.11 -32.74 9.73
N HIS A 465 -11.97 -31.62 9.04
CA HIS A 465 -11.36 -31.47 7.73
C HIS A 465 -10.21 -30.48 7.83
N VAL A 466 -9.07 -30.81 7.21
CA VAL A 466 -7.99 -29.86 6.95
C VAL A 466 -8.14 -29.41 5.50
N LEU A 467 -8.24 -28.11 5.29
CA LEU A 467 -8.39 -27.50 3.97
C LEU A 467 -7.20 -26.59 3.68
N VAL A 468 -6.79 -26.52 2.41
CA VAL A 468 -5.83 -25.52 1.91
C VAL A 468 -6.54 -24.71 0.83
N ASP A 469 -6.87 -23.44 1.10
CA ASP A 469 -7.75 -22.59 0.28
C ASP A 469 -9.01 -23.36 -0.17
N ASP A 470 -9.78 -23.84 0.81
CA ASP A 470 -11.01 -24.62 0.64
C ASP A 470 -10.85 -26.00 -0.04
N MET A 471 -9.64 -26.40 -0.43
CA MET A 471 -9.39 -27.74 -0.96
C MET A 471 -9.09 -28.73 0.18
N PRO A 472 -9.87 -29.82 0.33
CA PRO A 472 -9.64 -30.78 1.40
C PRO A 472 -8.33 -31.57 1.18
N VAL A 473 -7.45 -31.54 2.18
CA VAL A 473 -6.14 -32.22 2.17
C VAL A 473 -5.98 -33.26 3.28
N GLY A 474 -6.91 -33.29 4.24
CA GLY A 474 -6.94 -34.26 5.31
C GLY A 474 -8.30 -34.32 6.03
N THR A 475 -8.57 -35.42 6.71
CA THR A 475 -9.75 -35.58 7.57
C THR A 475 -9.44 -36.54 8.71
N GLY A 476 -10.16 -36.43 9.82
CA GLY A 476 -10.05 -37.32 10.97
C GLY A 476 -11.15 -37.05 12.00
N THR A 477 -10.94 -37.52 13.22
CA THR A 477 -11.86 -37.32 14.35
C THR A 477 -11.17 -36.49 15.43
N VAL A 478 -11.86 -35.48 15.95
CA VAL A 478 -11.38 -34.64 17.05
C VAL A 478 -11.28 -35.48 18.32
N MET A 479 -10.16 -35.36 19.05
CA MET A 479 -9.94 -36.11 20.29
C MET A 479 -10.92 -35.70 21.40
N GLY A 480 -11.00 -36.51 22.46
CA GLY A 480 -11.93 -36.28 23.58
C GLY A 480 -11.71 -34.96 24.34
N ASP A 481 -10.55 -34.34 24.18
CA ASP A 481 -10.17 -33.04 24.76
C ASP A 481 -10.33 -31.86 23.78
N GLY A 482 -10.91 -32.10 22.59
CA GLY A 482 -11.11 -31.06 21.57
C GLY A 482 -9.87 -30.76 20.72
N THR A 483 -8.82 -31.59 20.82
CA THR A 483 -7.58 -31.41 20.05
C THR A 483 -7.52 -32.28 18.79
N VAL A 484 -6.69 -31.85 17.84
CA VAL A 484 -6.33 -32.56 16.62
C VAL A 484 -4.81 -32.49 16.46
N ALA A 485 -4.19 -33.60 16.10
CA ALA A 485 -2.80 -33.63 15.63
C ALA A 485 -2.73 -34.57 14.43
N THR A 486 -2.40 -34.03 13.25
CA THR A 486 -2.38 -34.79 12.00
C THR A 486 -1.25 -34.33 11.08
N GLU A 487 -0.93 -35.15 10.10
CA GLU A 487 0.00 -34.80 9.03
C GLU A 487 -0.77 -34.81 7.69
N VAL A 488 -0.62 -33.76 6.90
CA VAL A 488 -1.27 -33.63 5.58
C VAL A 488 -0.23 -33.36 4.50
N GLN A 489 -0.53 -33.76 3.27
CA GLN A 489 0.32 -33.47 2.12
C GLN A 489 -0.11 -32.14 1.50
N PHE A 490 0.80 -31.18 1.42
CA PHE A 490 0.50 -29.91 0.78
C PHE A 490 0.22 -30.15 -0.72
N PRO A 491 -0.88 -29.62 -1.27
CA PRO A 491 -1.29 -29.92 -2.62
C PRO A 491 -0.43 -29.18 -3.66
N THR A 492 -0.55 -29.57 -4.93
CA THR A 492 0.13 -28.87 -6.03
C THR A 492 -0.59 -27.56 -6.34
N LEU A 493 -0.10 -26.45 -5.80
CA LEU A 493 -0.63 -25.11 -6.02
C LEU A 493 0.44 -24.19 -6.64
N PRO A 494 0.07 -23.05 -7.27
CA PRO A 494 1.01 -22.01 -7.66
C PRO A 494 1.80 -21.45 -6.47
N GLY A 495 2.90 -20.73 -6.72
CA GLY A 495 3.60 -20.05 -5.63
C GLY A 495 2.74 -18.95 -5.00
N GLY A 496 2.68 -18.85 -3.68
CA GLY A 496 1.78 -17.92 -2.99
C GLY A 496 1.62 -18.21 -1.49
N ASN A 497 0.70 -17.49 -0.84
CA ASN A 497 0.22 -17.85 0.49
C ASN A 497 -1.15 -18.53 0.36
N TYR A 498 -1.40 -19.48 1.25
CA TYR A 498 -2.59 -20.30 1.28
C TYR A 498 -3.09 -20.40 2.72
N PHE A 499 -4.39 -20.31 2.92
CA PHE A 499 -5.01 -20.57 4.22
C PHE A 499 -5.05 -22.07 4.46
N LEU A 500 -4.46 -22.54 5.55
CA LEU A 500 -4.69 -23.87 6.08
C LEU A 500 -5.76 -23.76 7.16
N THR A 501 -6.95 -24.26 6.87
CA THR A 501 -8.11 -24.22 7.77
C THR A 501 -8.31 -25.59 8.38
N VAL A 502 -8.58 -25.67 9.68
CA VAL A 502 -9.15 -26.88 10.30
C VAL A 502 -10.57 -26.55 10.70
N ARG A 503 -11.54 -27.29 10.15
CA ARG A 503 -12.97 -27.14 10.42
C ARG A 503 -13.56 -28.46 10.85
N ASP A 504 -14.36 -28.47 11.90
CA ASP A 504 -15.09 -29.65 12.34
C ASP A 504 -16.53 -29.71 11.81
N SER A 505 -17.19 -30.86 12.00
CA SER A 505 -18.56 -31.11 11.54
C SER A 505 -19.63 -30.37 12.36
N THR A 506 -19.22 -29.59 13.37
CA THR A 506 -20.06 -28.65 14.13
C THR A 506 -19.81 -27.21 13.71
N ASP A 507 -19.08 -27.00 12.60
CA ASP A 507 -18.71 -25.71 12.04
C ASP A 507 -17.81 -24.85 12.93
N ARG A 508 -17.11 -25.45 13.89
CA ARG A 508 -16.01 -24.79 14.58
C ARG A 508 -14.77 -24.85 13.69
N SER A 509 -14.15 -23.69 13.43
CA SER A 509 -12.94 -23.63 12.63
C SER A 509 -11.99 -22.51 13.06
N ASP A 510 -10.72 -22.71 12.75
CA ASP A 510 -9.69 -21.68 12.75
C ASP A 510 -8.70 -21.97 11.61
N TYR A 511 -7.79 -21.04 11.32
CA TYR A 511 -6.85 -21.14 10.21
C TYR A 511 -5.46 -20.61 10.55
N THR A 512 -4.48 -21.09 9.77
CA THR A 512 -3.13 -20.52 9.71
C THR A 512 -2.72 -20.28 8.25
N VAL A 513 -1.58 -19.66 8.00
CA VAL A 513 -1.13 -19.34 6.64
C VAL A 513 0.12 -20.14 6.29
N LEU A 514 0.03 -20.94 5.23
CA LEU A 514 1.16 -21.61 4.61
C LEU A 514 1.68 -20.80 3.43
N ARG A 515 3.00 -20.73 3.27
CA ARG A 515 3.65 -20.17 2.09
C ARG A 515 4.08 -21.31 1.17
N ASN A 516 3.47 -21.41 -0.01
CA ASN A 516 4.02 -22.24 -1.06
C ASN A 516 5.26 -21.54 -1.63
N ALA A 517 6.41 -22.15 -1.39
CA ALA A 517 7.70 -21.82 -1.98
C ALA A 517 7.51 -21.45 -3.46
N THR A 518 7.63 -20.16 -3.75
CA THR A 518 7.53 -19.65 -5.12
C THR A 518 8.77 -20.13 -5.84
N ASP A 519 8.59 -20.99 -6.85
CA ASP A 519 9.59 -21.59 -7.75
C ASP A 519 10.44 -20.54 -8.52
N LEU A 520 11.03 -19.62 -7.78
CA LEU A 520 11.81 -18.49 -8.25
C LEU A 520 13.25 -18.94 -8.41
N PRO A 521 13.92 -18.56 -9.51
CA PRO A 521 15.31 -18.94 -9.72
C PRO A 521 16.25 -18.22 -8.73
N PRO A 522 17.51 -18.70 -8.58
CA PRO A 522 18.49 -18.06 -7.71
C PRO A 522 18.67 -16.57 -7.99
N ARG A 523 18.82 -15.79 -6.92
CA ARG A 523 19.12 -14.36 -7.00
C ARG A 523 20.61 -14.14 -7.19
N TYR A 524 20.93 -13.12 -7.99
CA TYR A 524 22.28 -12.66 -8.26
C TYR A 524 22.39 -11.16 -8.02
N ARG A 525 23.39 -10.73 -7.28
CA ARG A 525 23.71 -9.31 -7.08
C ARG A 525 25.21 -9.11 -7.05
N ILE A 526 25.69 -8.01 -7.61
CA ILE A 526 27.07 -7.55 -7.40
C ILE A 526 27.12 -6.80 -6.06
N LEU A 527 28.02 -7.17 -5.15
CA LEU A 527 28.18 -6.50 -3.85
C LEU A 527 29.02 -5.25 -3.94
N GLY A 528 30.09 -5.28 -4.72
CA GLY A 528 30.99 -4.15 -4.90
C GLY A 528 32.11 -4.46 -5.89
N ILE A 529 32.99 -3.47 -6.05
CA ILE A 529 34.19 -3.55 -6.89
C ILE A 529 35.39 -3.27 -5.98
N GLN A 530 36.17 -4.25 -5.53
CA GLN A 530 37.24 -3.92 -4.56
C GLN A 530 38.41 -3.15 -5.21
N ALA A 531 39.01 -2.20 -4.47
CA ALA A 531 40.20 -1.45 -4.91
C ALA A 531 41.46 -2.32 -4.90
N GLY A 532 42.44 -2.00 -5.76
CA GLY A 532 43.65 -2.81 -5.97
C GLY A 532 43.58 -3.56 -7.30
N PRO A 533 43.96 -4.86 -7.38
CA PRO A 533 43.51 -5.64 -8.51
C PRO A 533 41.98 -5.64 -8.50
N THR A 534 41.35 -5.10 -9.53
CA THR A 534 39.89 -4.95 -9.55
C THR A 534 39.21 -6.32 -9.40
N ILE A 535 38.54 -6.55 -8.27
CA ILE A 535 37.77 -7.77 -8.00
C ILE A 535 36.28 -7.42 -8.13
N LEU A 536 35.58 -8.16 -8.98
CA LEU A 536 34.12 -8.17 -9.02
C LEU A 536 33.65 -9.20 -7.98
N GLU A 537 32.95 -8.71 -6.96
CA GLU A 537 32.37 -9.54 -5.90
C GLU A 537 30.88 -9.74 -6.16
N SER A 538 30.48 -10.98 -6.42
CA SER A 538 29.10 -11.35 -6.71
C SER A 538 28.52 -12.18 -5.58
N HIS A 539 27.36 -11.78 -5.07
CA HIS A 539 26.56 -12.48 -4.08
C HIS A 539 25.43 -13.23 -4.78
N ILE A 540 25.39 -14.53 -4.53
CA ILE A 540 24.41 -15.47 -5.06
C ILE A 540 23.66 -16.09 -3.88
N GLN A 541 22.34 -16.13 -3.97
CA GLN A 541 21.51 -16.72 -2.93
C GLN A 541 20.23 -17.28 -3.54
N ASP A 542 19.79 -18.41 -3.02
CA ASP A 542 18.43 -18.90 -3.22
C ASP A 542 17.80 -19.07 -1.84
N GLN A 543 16.85 -18.20 -1.49
CA GLN A 543 16.18 -18.23 -0.19
C GLN A 543 15.09 -19.30 -0.12
N ASP A 544 14.66 -19.82 -1.27
CA ASP A 544 13.52 -20.69 -1.38
C ASP A 544 13.95 -22.15 -1.32
N THR A 545 14.65 -22.61 -2.35
CA THR A 545 15.07 -24.00 -2.48
C THR A 545 16.51 -24.25 -2.08
N GLY A 546 17.31 -23.19 -2.01
CA GLY A 546 18.74 -23.27 -1.75
C GLY A 546 19.54 -23.56 -3.01
N LEU A 547 20.83 -23.25 -2.99
CA LEU A 547 21.68 -23.36 -4.17
C LEU A 547 22.14 -24.80 -4.42
N LYS A 548 22.00 -25.27 -5.66
CA LYS A 548 22.51 -26.57 -6.11
C LYS A 548 23.84 -26.44 -6.83
N ARG A 549 24.00 -25.44 -7.71
CA ARG A 549 25.21 -25.28 -8.53
C ARG A 549 25.44 -23.84 -9.00
N ILE A 550 26.71 -23.43 -8.99
CA ILE A 550 27.18 -22.19 -9.63
C ILE A 550 28.22 -22.57 -10.69
N ALA A 551 27.94 -22.31 -11.97
CA ALA A 551 28.85 -22.61 -13.07
C ALA A 551 29.26 -21.31 -13.81
N THR A 552 30.53 -21.19 -14.18
CA THR A 552 30.99 -20.07 -15.04
C THR A 552 30.72 -20.42 -16.50
N LEU A 553 29.84 -19.66 -17.16
CA LEU A 553 29.53 -19.83 -18.58
C LEU A 553 30.51 -19.06 -19.49
N LEU A 554 30.91 -17.86 -19.07
CA LEU A 554 31.83 -17.01 -19.80
C LEU A 554 32.72 -16.25 -18.82
N LYS A 555 34.02 -16.20 -19.11
CA LYS A 555 34.96 -15.27 -18.47
C LYS A 555 35.88 -14.68 -19.53
N THR A 556 35.91 -13.37 -19.63
CA THR A 556 36.84 -12.62 -20.49
C THR A 556 37.63 -11.68 -19.61
N ASN A 557 38.97 -11.74 -19.66
CA ASN A 557 39.86 -10.91 -18.85
C ASN A 557 39.61 -11.01 -17.32
N LEU A 558 39.13 -12.18 -16.85
CA LEU A 558 38.84 -12.45 -15.44
C LEU A 558 39.43 -13.80 -15.02
N GLN A 559 39.98 -13.85 -13.82
CA GLN A 559 40.29 -15.05 -13.07
C GLN A 559 39.18 -15.25 -12.02
N VAL A 560 38.38 -16.31 -12.20
CA VAL A 560 37.27 -16.66 -11.31
C VAL A 560 37.68 -17.85 -10.45
N THR A 561 37.52 -17.73 -9.14
CA THR A 561 37.71 -18.87 -8.21
C THR A 561 36.33 -19.46 -7.92
N PRO A 562 36.04 -20.71 -8.31
CA PRO A 562 34.77 -21.35 -7.99
C PRO A 562 34.57 -21.43 -6.47
N PRO A 563 33.42 -20.99 -5.93
CA PRO A 563 33.14 -21.12 -4.51
C PRO A 563 32.84 -22.57 -4.16
N VAL A 564 33.25 -23.00 -2.96
CA VAL A 564 32.83 -24.26 -2.36
C VAL A 564 31.68 -23.96 -1.40
N PHE A 565 30.56 -24.66 -1.54
CA PHE A 565 29.39 -24.51 -0.67
C PHE A 565 28.63 -25.84 -0.59
N ALA A 566 27.87 -26.03 0.49
CA ALA A 566 26.98 -27.18 0.65
C ALA A 566 25.73 -27.01 -0.23
N GLN A 567 25.36 -28.04 -1.01
CA GLN A 567 24.12 -27.99 -1.78
C GLN A 567 22.91 -27.81 -0.87
N GLY A 568 21.92 -27.05 -1.34
CA GLY A 568 20.77 -26.64 -0.53
C GLY A 568 21.03 -25.48 0.41
N THR A 569 22.25 -24.90 0.42
CA THR A 569 22.50 -23.69 1.22
C THR A 569 21.55 -22.57 0.80
N ARG A 570 20.82 -22.03 1.79
CA ARG A 570 20.07 -20.79 1.67
C ARG A 570 20.90 -19.57 2.08
N ASN A 571 22.09 -19.79 2.63
CA ASN A 571 23.01 -18.73 2.98
C ASN A 571 23.67 -18.15 1.71
N PRO A 572 23.98 -16.84 1.72
CA PRO A 572 24.84 -16.17 0.74
C PRO A 572 26.07 -16.96 0.32
N VAL A 573 26.29 -17.11 -0.99
CA VAL A 573 27.56 -17.60 -1.57
C VAL A 573 28.21 -16.47 -2.35
N ILE A 574 29.49 -16.20 -2.05
CA ILE A 574 30.27 -15.14 -2.71
C ILE A 574 31.16 -15.74 -3.81
N VAL A 575 31.08 -15.16 -5.01
CA VAL A 575 31.97 -15.44 -6.14
C VAL A 575 32.88 -14.24 -6.36
N ASN A 576 34.19 -14.47 -6.28
CA ASN A 576 35.21 -13.46 -6.56
C ASN A 576 35.78 -13.67 -7.97
N ALA A 577 35.69 -12.62 -8.81
CA ALA A 577 36.27 -12.60 -10.13
C ALA A 577 37.29 -11.44 -10.24
N LYS A 578 38.58 -11.79 -10.27
CA LYS A 578 39.70 -10.85 -10.33
C LYS A 578 40.02 -10.47 -11.78
N ARG A 579 40.08 -9.18 -12.11
CA ARG A 579 40.50 -8.71 -13.43
C ARG A 579 41.99 -8.99 -13.67
N VAL A 580 42.32 -9.56 -14.84
CA VAL A 580 43.69 -9.94 -15.20
C VAL A 580 44.47 -8.73 -15.74
N THR A 581 43.96 -8.09 -16.79
CA THR A 581 44.58 -6.94 -17.45
C THR A 581 43.79 -5.67 -17.19
N THR A 582 44.44 -4.66 -16.61
CA THR A 582 43.81 -3.36 -16.32
C THR A 582 43.54 -2.57 -17.60
N GLY A 583 42.36 -1.93 -17.68
CA GLY A 583 41.96 -1.10 -18.83
C GLY A 583 41.28 -1.86 -19.97
N GLN A 584 41.48 -3.18 -20.05
CA GLN A 584 40.71 -4.02 -20.97
C GLN A 584 39.33 -4.35 -20.40
N LEU A 585 38.35 -4.51 -21.29
CA LEU A 585 37.00 -4.93 -20.93
C LEU A 585 37.03 -6.35 -20.36
N ALA A 586 36.29 -6.56 -19.28
CA ALA A 586 36.13 -7.83 -18.60
C ALA A 586 34.66 -8.24 -18.60
N GLN A 587 34.39 -9.54 -18.74
CA GLN A 587 33.02 -10.07 -18.76
C GLN A 587 32.92 -11.33 -17.94
N LEU A 588 31.83 -11.45 -17.16
CA LEU A 588 31.48 -12.61 -16.37
C LEU A 588 30.05 -13.04 -16.69
N LYS A 589 29.84 -14.31 -17.05
CA LYS A 589 28.51 -14.93 -17.08
C LYS A 589 28.50 -16.14 -16.17
N LEU A 590 27.53 -16.22 -15.26
CA LEU A 590 27.33 -17.38 -14.40
C LEU A 590 25.97 -18.03 -14.70
N LYS A 591 25.92 -19.36 -14.61
CA LYS A 591 24.69 -20.15 -14.53
C LYS A 591 24.50 -20.57 -13.09
N LEU A 592 23.41 -20.13 -12.50
CA LEU A 592 23.00 -20.48 -11.14
C LEU A 592 21.87 -21.49 -11.26
N VAL A 593 21.95 -22.57 -10.49
CA VAL A 593 20.93 -23.61 -10.43
C VAL A 593 20.58 -23.84 -8.97
N ASP A 594 19.29 -23.86 -8.67
CA ASP A 594 18.76 -24.15 -7.34
C ASP A 594 18.44 -25.64 -7.15
N MET A 595 17.91 -26.01 -5.99
CA MET A 595 17.53 -27.40 -5.71
C MET A 595 16.31 -27.87 -6.50
N ALA A 596 15.49 -26.96 -7.04
CA ALA A 596 14.37 -27.25 -7.94
C ALA A 596 14.74 -27.23 -9.44
N ASP A 597 16.04 -27.18 -9.77
CA ASP A 597 16.57 -27.10 -11.14
C ASP A 597 16.14 -25.85 -11.94
N LYS A 598 15.66 -24.82 -11.26
CA LYS A 598 15.49 -23.47 -11.83
C LYS A 598 16.83 -22.87 -12.14
N VAL A 599 16.89 -22.13 -13.24
CA VAL A 599 18.12 -21.57 -13.78
C VAL A 599 18.05 -20.06 -13.83
N PHE A 600 19.04 -19.39 -13.23
CA PHE A 600 19.31 -17.98 -13.47
C PHE A 600 20.63 -17.81 -14.21
N ASN A 601 20.65 -17.03 -15.29
CA ASN A 601 21.87 -16.68 -16.00
C ASN A 601 22.25 -15.23 -15.68
N SER A 602 23.34 -15.03 -14.95
CA SER A 602 23.88 -13.69 -14.71
C SER A 602 24.81 -13.27 -15.84
N ASP A 603 24.89 -11.97 -16.09
CA ASP A 603 25.80 -11.40 -17.08
C ASP A 603 26.28 -10.02 -16.61
N ALA A 604 27.58 -9.88 -16.39
CA ALA A 604 28.21 -8.65 -15.92
C ALA A 604 29.37 -8.25 -16.84
N THR A 605 29.39 -6.97 -17.23
CA THR A 605 30.46 -6.37 -18.01
C THR A 605 31.18 -5.32 -17.16
N LEU A 606 32.48 -5.47 -16.93
CA LEU A 606 33.33 -4.55 -16.18
C LEU A 606 34.30 -3.84 -17.13
N PHE A 607 34.46 -2.52 -16.99
CA PHE A 607 35.50 -1.75 -17.68
C PHE A 607 35.96 -0.56 -16.84
N ARG A 608 37.07 0.06 -17.23
CA ARG A 608 37.61 1.25 -16.57
C ARG A 608 37.47 2.46 -17.49
N LEU A 609 36.96 3.56 -16.95
CA LEU A 609 37.07 4.88 -17.55
C LEU A 609 38.30 5.58 -16.96
N ALA A 610 39.13 6.18 -17.81
CA ALA A 610 40.32 6.92 -17.41
C ALA A 610 40.40 8.22 -18.22
N VAL A 611 40.30 9.36 -17.54
CA VAL A 611 40.51 10.69 -18.13
C VAL A 611 41.98 10.79 -18.52
N SER A 612 42.26 11.33 -19.72
CA SER A 612 43.63 11.43 -20.21
C SER A 612 44.50 12.30 -19.29
N SER A 613 45.82 12.21 -19.44
CA SER A 613 46.76 13.13 -18.78
C SER A 613 46.58 14.59 -19.22
N THR A 614 45.92 14.83 -20.36
CA THR A 614 45.57 16.18 -20.85
C THR A 614 44.20 16.67 -20.36
N GLY A 615 43.48 15.89 -19.55
CA GLY A 615 42.15 16.23 -19.04
C GLY A 615 41.00 15.94 -20.02
N ALA A 616 41.25 15.28 -21.16
CA ALA A 616 40.20 14.93 -22.11
C ALA A 616 39.25 13.86 -21.50
N PRO A 617 37.92 14.03 -21.63
CA PRO A 617 36.95 13.08 -21.08
C PRO A 617 37.17 11.65 -21.57
N ALA A 618 37.03 10.68 -20.68
CA ALA A 618 37.05 9.26 -21.03
C ALA A 618 35.74 8.89 -21.73
N VAL A 619 35.79 8.27 -22.91
CA VAL A 619 34.58 7.83 -23.63
C VAL A 619 34.64 6.32 -23.88
N ARG A 620 33.52 5.64 -23.62
CA ARG A 620 33.33 4.22 -23.96
C ARG A 620 31.93 4.03 -24.53
N THR A 621 31.82 3.29 -25.63
CA THR A 621 30.51 2.88 -26.19
C THR A 621 30.39 1.38 -26.12
N LEU A 622 29.25 0.89 -25.66
CA LEU A 622 28.84 -0.50 -25.72
C LEU A 622 27.62 -0.60 -26.64
N THR A 623 27.69 -1.47 -27.63
CA THR A 623 26.58 -1.80 -28.53
C THR A 623 26.05 -3.19 -28.19
N SER A 624 24.89 -3.52 -28.75
CA SER A 624 24.28 -4.84 -28.60
C SER A 624 23.98 -5.23 -27.15
N VAL A 625 23.62 -4.25 -26.31
CA VAL A 625 23.39 -4.47 -24.88
C VAL A 625 21.97 -5.04 -24.66
N PRO A 626 21.82 -6.23 -24.04
CA PRO A 626 20.51 -6.76 -23.67
C PRO A 626 19.76 -5.84 -22.70
N LYS A 627 18.44 -5.66 -22.85
CA LYS A 627 17.60 -4.89 -21.90
C LYS A 627 17.77 -5.32 -20.45
N ALA A 628 18.00 -6.63 -20.24
CA ALA A 628 18.26 -7.16 -18.91
C ALA A 628 19.41 -6.42 -18.23
N LYS A 629 20.47 -6.05 -18.96
CA LYS A 629 21.64 -5.30 -18.46
C LYS A 629 21.37 -3.81 -18.23
N ARG A 630 20.43 -3.49 -17.34
CA ARG A 630 19.99 -2.11 -17.08
C ARG A 630 20.66 -1.43 -15.89
N LYS A 631 21.41 -2.16 -15.07
CA LYS A 631 22.03 -1.60 -13.86
C LYS A 631 23.48 -1.24 -14.11
N ILE A 632 23.80 0.03 -13.90
CA ILE A 632 25.15 0.58 -13.97
C ILE A 632 25.62 0.85 -12.55
N ARG A 633 26.74 0.22 -12.17
CA ARG A 633 27.42 0.49 -10.91
C ARG A 633 28.78 1.12 -11.18
N LEU A 634 29.02 2.27 -10.58
CA LEU A 634 30.29 2.98 -10.65
C LEU A 634 30.98 2.87 -9.29
N ARG A 635 32.27 2.56 -9.31
CA ARG A 635 33.18 2.85 -8.20
C ARG A 635 34.21 3.86 -8.66
N ASN A 636 34.16 5.04 -8.06
CA ASN A 636 35.15 6.06 -8.26
C ASN A 636 36.47 5.65 -7.58
N LEU A 637 37.62 5.94 -8.16
CA LEU A 637 38.90 5.68 -7.50
C LEU A 637 39.34 6.91 -6.69
N ALA A 638 40.47 6.80 -5.98
CA ALA A 638 41.01 7.89 -5.16
C ALA A 638 41.26 9.17 -6.01
N ALA A 639 41.86 9.03 -7.19
CA ALA A 639 41.81 10.05 -8.23
C ALA A 639 40.59 9.75 -9.13
N GLY A 640 39.43 10.25 -8.73
CA GLY A 640 38.13 9.88 -9.29
C GLY A 640 37.59 10.87 -10.31
N LEU A 641 36.62 10.41 -11.12
CA LEU A 641 35.76 11.27 -11.94
C LEU A 641 34.98 12.24 -11.04
N SER A 642 34.69 13.43 -11.52
CA SER A 642 33.73 14.35 -10.89
C SER A 642 32.31 14.16 -11.43
N ARG A 643 32.17 13.57 -12.63
CA ARG A 643 30.90 13.31 -13.30
C ARG A 643 30.97 12.10 -14.24
N LEU A 644 29.89 11.34 -14.31
CA LEU A 644 29.64 10.33 -15.36
C LEU A 644 28.36 10.68 -16.11
N ASP A 645 28.47 10.90 -17.42
CA ASP A 645 27.34 11.03 -18.34
C ASP A 645 27.11 9.68 -19.04
N VAL A 646 25.90 9.15 -19.02
CA VAL A 646 25.52 7.91 -19.71
C VAL A 646 24.38 8.20 -20.68
N THR A 647 24.61 7.99 -21.97
CA THR A 647 23.56 8.10 -23.00
C THR A 647 23.10 6.72 -23.42
N VAL A 648 21.81 6.44 -23.27
CA VAL A 648 21.18 5.16 -23.63
C VAL A 648 20.15 5.43 -24.71
N ASN A 649 20.38 4.93 -25.92
CA ASN A 649 19.49 5.15 -27.08
C ASN A 649 19.08 6.62 -27.30
N GLY A 650 20.00 7.56 -27.02
CA GLY A 650 19.77 9.01 -27.12
C GLY A 650 19.36 9.70 -25.81
N THR A 651 18.80 8.97 -24.84
CA THR A 651 18.41 9.52 -23.53
C THR A 651 19.61 9.65 -22.61
N LEU A 652 19.78 10.82 -21.98
CA LEU A 652 20.94 11.12 -21.12
C LEU A 652 20.61 10.97 -19.63
N PHE A 653 21.45 10.19 -18.94
CA PHE A 653 21.49 10.06 -17.49
C PHE A 653 22.80 10.64 -16.97
N ARG A 654 22.78 11.30 -15.79
CA ARG A 654 23.98 11.91 -15.21
C ARG A 654 24.16 11.50 -13.75
N MET A 655 25.40 11.13 -13.39
CA MET A 655 25.87 11.09 -12.01
C MET A 655 26.85 12.25 -11.81
N THR A 656 26.47 13.25 -11.02
CA THR A 656 27.28 14.45 -10.73
C THR A 656 27.79 14.46 -9.29
N GLY A 657 28.82 15.25 -9.01
CA GLY A 657 29.35 15.39 -7.65
C GLY A 657 29.94 14.09 -7.12
N LEU A 658 30.65 13.36 -7.99
CA LEU A 658 31.28 12.09 -7.62
C LEU A 658 32.54 12.35 -6.78
N GLY A 659 32.53 11.88 -5.53
CA GLY A 659 33.65 11.97 -4.60
C GLY A 659 34.67 10.84 -4.78
N PRO A 660 35.92 11.00 -4.31
CA PRO A 660 36.91 9.93 -4.28
C PRO A 660 36.40 8.66 -3.57
N ASN A 661 36.68 7.49 -4.14
CA ASN A 661 36.27 6.17 -3.60
C ASN A 661 34.75 5.92 -3.48
N GLU A 662 33.91 6.85 -3.95
CA GLU A 662 32.46 6.73 -3.89
C GLU A 662 31.94 5.59 -4.79
N GLU A 663 30.92 4.88 -4.33
CA GLU A 663 30.14 3.96 -5.16
C GLU A 663 28.75 4.53 -5.43
N ARG A 664 28.29 4.47 -6.69
CA ARG A 664 26.91 4.81 -7.07
C ARG A 664 26.31 3.76 -7.99
N THR A 665 24.98 3.65 -7.94
CA THR A 665 24.21 2.80 -8.85
C THR A 665 23.20 3.67 -9.61
N LEU A 666 22.99 3.35 -10.88
CA LEU A 666 21.99 3.96 -11.75
C LEU A 666 21.27 2.84 -12.50
N ASP A 667 19.93 2.91 -12.55
CA ASP A 667 19.12 2.07 -13.44
C ASP A 667 18.77 2.88 -14.69
N VAL A 668 19.12 2.35 -15.86
CA VAL A 668 18.86 2.98 -17.16
C VAL A 668 17.78 2.26 -17.96
N GLY A 669 17.04 1.34 -17.31
CA GLY A 669 16.09 0.44 -17.99
C GLY A 669 14.93 1.14 -18.68
N THR A 670 14.56 2.34 -18.22
CA THR A 670 13.48 3.16 -18.83
C THR A 670 13.83 3.63 -20.25
N ALA A 671 15.12 3.79 -20.57
CA ALA A 671 15.58 4.16 -21.90
C ALA A 671 15.97 2.95 -22.77
N MET A 672 15.89 1.73 -22.24
CA MET A 672 16.27 0.51 -22.95
C MET A 672 15.06 -0.14 -23.65
N VAL A 673 15.24 -0.47 -24.93
CA VAL A 673 14.31 -1.26 -25.73
C VAL A 673 14.52 -2.75 -25.48
N ALA A 674 13.47 -3.56 -25.68
CA ALA A 674 13.54 -5.02 -25.52
C ALA A 674 14.59 -5.67 -26.44
N GLY A 675 15.06 -6.86 -26.07
CA GLY A 675 16.11 -7.57 -26.82
C GLY A 675 17.50 -6.98 -26.59
N THR A 676 18.36 -7.01 -27.62
CA THR A 676 19.78 -6.61 -27.53
C THR A 676 20.11 -5.36 -28.32
N ALA A 677 19.15 -4.63 -28.87
CA ALA A 677 19.41 -3.50 -29.78
C ALA A 677 19.91 -2.21 -29.08
N ASN A 678 20.21 -2.25 -27.78
CA ASN A 678 20.57 -1.05 -27.03
C ASN A 678 22.02 -0.63 -27.25
N THR A 679 22.22 0.68 -27.33
CA THR A 679 23.56 1.30 -27.36
C THR A 679 23.71 2.23 -26.16
N LEU A 680 24.78 2.01 -25.39
CA LEU A 680 25.13 2.79 -24.20
C LEU A 680 26.47 3.50 -24.43
N ARG A 681 26.49 4.83 -24.30
CA ARG A 681 27.71 5.64 -24.36
C ARG A 681 28.00 6.26 -23.01
N PHE A 682 29.14 5.91 -22.44
CA PHE A 682 29.65 6.40 -21.17
C PHE A 682 30.69 7.50 -21.43
N LYS A 683 30.55 8.65 -20.77
CA LYS A 683 31.50 9.75 -20.81
C LYS A 683 31.88 10.16 -19.38
N GLY A 684 33.08 9.79 -18.95
CA GLY A 684 33.64 10.18 -17.66
C GLY A 684 34.38 11.52 -17.75
N VAL A 685 34.08 12.42 -16.81
CA VAL A 685 34.68 13.76 -16.72
C VAL A 685 35.31 13.92 -15.33
N GLY A 686 36.48 14.54 -15.27
CA GLY A 686 37.21 14.80 -14.04
C GLY A 686 38.59 15.41 -14.33
N PRO A 687 39.40 15.70 -13.30
CA PRO A 687 40.80 16.11 -13.47
C PRO A 687 41.62 15.10 -14.29
N ALA A 688 42.76 15.55 -14.83
CA ALA A 688 43.68 14.69 -15.56
C ALA A 688 44.07 13.44 -14.74
N GLY A 689 44.02 12.26 -15.36
CA GLY A 689 44.35 10.99 -14.70
C GLY A 689 43.24 10.38 -13.82
N SER A 690 42.08 11.03 -13.73
CA SER A 690 40.91 10.52 -12.99
C SER A 690 40.42 9.18 -13.54
N LYS A 691 40.00 8.27 -12.66
CA LYS A 691 39.61 6.89 -13.01
C LYS A 691 38.39 6.43 -12.23
N ALA A 692 37.54 5.64 -12.89
CA ALA A 692 36.47 4.89 -12.25
C ALA A 692 36.34 3.50 -12.89
N ASP A 693 36.03 2.50 -12.07
CA ASP A 693 35.60 1.19 -12.55
C ASP A 693 34.07 1.20 -12.67
N VAL A 694 33.56 0.73 -13.82
CA VAL A 694 32.13 0.70 -14.14
C VAL A 694 31.72 -0.73 -14.45
N VAL A 695 30.65 -1.18 -13.83
CA VAL A 695 30.02 -2.47 -14.08
C VAL A 695 28.61 -2.28 -14.62
N LEU A 696 28.31 -2.97 -15.71
CA LEU A 696 26.99 -3.08 -16.30
C LEU A 696 26.49 -4.51 -16.08
N SER A 697 25.36 -4.67 -15.40
CA SER A 697 24.79 -5.97 -15.07
C SER A 697 23.28 -6.01 -15.20
N ASN A 698 22.75 -7.24 -15.13
CA ASN A 698 21.32 -7.50 -15.02
C ASN A 698 20.68 -6.87 -13.77
#